data_AF-A0A2Z5EH29-F1
#
_entry.id   AF-A0A2Z5EH29-F1
#
_cell.length_a   1.000
_cell.length_b   1.000
_cell.length_c   1.000
_cell.angle_alpha   90.00
_cell.angle_beta   90.00
_cell.angle_gamma   90.00
#
_symmetry.space_group_name_H-M   'P 1'
#
loop_
_entity.id
_entity.type
_entity.pdbx_description
1 polymer ?
#
loop_
_entity_poly.entity_id
_entity_poly.type
_entity_poly.pdbx_seq_one_letter_code
_entity_poly.pdbx_strand_id
1 'polypeptide(L)'
;MSDDVWTALVKGVLGFTQSRAGDMVGSTFKGTGSFVTSLFDGASGTTKTALDTIKQDVKDLTPIGKALGEALKPKFEAAKTAVTNMATEIGTDPFTLEAAARAATELAYVLIAFDEALDILAEKIAEREQNPASKQQVLDAISGITDPWKAPFKALGADAVKGFDELCKAVLGVDDAHSDVADALVWSRPDKKLGLKFASTGPRSIGPISFDGAFVEAFLDYKTQAKVGVELHTKMAAGLRSDKLLEKIMPGQGKTAETDQVAITLDSANGLSFGAGKDKKLILPVRFSFPGIELREFALVQPEKDNKDSQNRIDVMMTIAGKLGDVFAVVVEGGGVSVRWTDGAGPDVQPKIPTGIGARINTGVVSGGGYLRYSEDNKEYGGVFDLQFLKFGITAIGLLGTEPFSLVIVIGVHFAPKIDLGFGFTLNGLGGILAIERSVNTTALSEGLKTDIVGQLLFPSDPVAAAPQILDSLGKVFPQRDGGFVVGPIAELGWGSQAGFVKARLGIVLSLPDPKVVILGALEIGVPSADIKPDKRIVDIHADLLGEITPDYFLLKVSIFKSKLFTLTLSGDIALFIKWAGEGAFALSVGGFFPKYDAPKEIGKLDRLSIGFKPPVDWLKITAEAYVAITSNSIQFGGKLDLSADVGVASAHAWISLDALFQWAPYFHFIVILDVGIEVKAFGATIAGVHFHGELSGDQPWRLEGTATAEILWWDVDVDIGPLTWGEPRPTDAPRIDSVKAAADALQAEAAWTPILPADALQLARFTDTGGDRLFHPLGRLEVKQAQVPLETQIDRIGSSSVSANRVYLAQPMVGAIEAAAVSTVQDRFSPGHFLALKDDQLMARPDFEQMPAGLVVAASARPVFTSDVHAAYAWNTVYPHRPEPVVAGTDHWKIAGIAKTMLAASAVAKARRQSANPYMTTAPEPPAPVLSDPGLVTVIHRDTLAPLAATLTDIGATSAAEFLAGSNDLGVLASGMAA
;
A
#
# COMPACT_ATOMS: atom_id res chain seq x y z
N MET A 1 31.61 29.62 31.16
CA MET A 1 32.49 29.78 29.99
C MET A 1 33.65 28.82 30.15
N SER A 2 33.39 27.54 29.90
CA SER A 2 34.41 26.57 29.54
C SER A 2 33.90 26.06 28.21
N ASP A 3 34.55 26.44 27.11
CA ASP A 3 34.30 25.78 25.83
C ASP A 3 34.37 24.28 26.09
N ASP A 4 33.36 23.53 25.64
CA ASP A 4 33.37 22.08 25.72
C ASP A 4 34.75 21.59 25.25
N VAL A 5 35.41 20.76 26.06
CA VAL A 5 36.77 20.26 25.79
C VAL A 5 36.85 19.71 24.36
N TRP A 6 35.74 19.17 23.85
CA TRP A 6 35.59 18.71 22.48
C TRP A 6 35.50 19.82 21.43
N THR A 7 34.72 20.87 21.68
CA THR A 7 34.66 22.03 20.79
C THR A 7 36.00 22.74 20.70
N ALA A 8 36.71 22.86 21.83
CA ALA A 8 38.09 23.37 21.86
C ALA A 8 39.06 22.45 21.10
N LEU A 9 38.90 21.12 21.21
CA LEU A 9 39.71 20.15 20.47
C LEU A 9 39.48 20.25 18.96
N VAL A 10 38.23 20.24 18.52
CA VAL A 10 37.85 20.34 17.10
C VAL A 10 38.33 21.66 16.51
N LYS A 11 38.19 22.77 17.26
CA LYS A 11 38.74 24.09 16.88
C LYS A 11 40.26 24.06 16.76
N GLY A 12 40.95 23.37 17.67
CA GLY A 12 42.41 23.20 17.63
C GLY A 12 42.87 22.39 16.42
N VAL A 13 42.22 21.27 16.11
CA VAL A 13 42.54 20.42 14.94
C VAL A 13 42.24 21.15 13.64
N LEU A 14 41.11 21.85 13.54
CA LEU A 14 40.76 22.65 12.36
C LEU A 14 41.70 23.87 12.20
N GLY A 15 42.07 24.54 13.29
CA GLY A 15 43.06 25.63 13.26
C GLY A 15 44.45 25.15 12.82
N PHE A 16 44.88 23.99 13.30
CA PHE A 16 46.12 23.35 12.88
C PHE A 16 46.09 22.98 11.39
N THR A 17 45.04 22.30 10.93
CA THR A 17 44.91 21.90 9.52
C THR A 17 44.77 23.11 8.59
N GLN A 18 44.07 24.17 9.00
CA GLN A 18 43.98 25.44 8.28
C GLN A 18 45.37 26.08 8.10
N SER A 19 46.18 26.12 9.15
CA SER A 19 47.55 26.64 9.08
C SER A 19 48.40 25.85 8.09
N ARG A 20 48.30 24.50 8.09
CA ARG A 20 49.05 23.64 7.17
C ARG A 20 48.55 23.76 5.73
N ALA A 21 47.25 23.87 5.54
CA ALA A 21 46.66 24.16 4.24
C ALA A 21 47.12 25.54 3.72
N GLY A 22 47.26 26.53 4.60
CA GLY A 22 47.86 27.83 4.31
C GLY A 22 49.33 27.75 3.86
N ASP A 23 50.15 26.96 4.57
CA ASP A 23 51.54 26.70 4.18
C ASP A 23 51.63 26.04 2.80
N MET A 24 50.76 25.06 2.54
CA MET A 24 50.68 24.36 1.24
C MET A 24 50.26 25.32 0.12
N VAL A 25 49.28 26.19 0.38
CA VAL A 25 48.84 27.21 -0.57
C VAL A 25 49.95 28.23 -0.85
N GLY A 26 50.71 28.63 0.17
CA GLY A 26 51.82 29.58 0.06
C GLY A 26 53.08 29.01 -0.61
N SER A 27 53.23 27.68 -0.66
CA SER A 27 54.40 26.99 -1.20
C SER A 27 54.08 26.21 -2.48
N THR A 28 53.30 25.14 -2.37
CA THR A 28 52.96 24.19 -3.44
C THR A 28 52.05 24.83 -4.48
N PHE A 29 50.96 25.49 -4.06
CA PHE A 29 50.02 26.18 -4.97
C PHE A 29 50.40 27.63 -5.31
N LYS A 30 51.65 28.03 -5.05
CA LYS A 30 52.15 29.35 -5.43
C LYS A 30 52.14 29.58 -6.94
N GLY A 31 52.33 28.52 -7.73
CA GLY A 31 52.19 28.49 -9.17
C GLY A 31 52.50 27.12 -9.77
N THR A 32 52.31 26.95 -11.08
CA THR A 32 52.46 25.66 -11.75
C THR A 32 53.86 25.07 -11.59
N GLY A 33 54.91 25.90 -11.63
CA GLY A 33 56.29 25.45 -11.44
C GLY A 33 56.60 24.98 -10.01
N SER A 34 56.01 25.60 -8.98
CA SER A 34 56.17 25.16 -7.58
C SER A 34 55.41 23.86 -7.33
N PHE A 35 54.21 23.73 -7.91
CA PHE A 35 53.40 22.52 -7.83
C PHE A 35 54.14 21.32 -8.43
N VAL A 36 54.61 21.44 -9.68
CA VAL A 36 55.40 20.39 -10.35
C VAL A 36 56.68 20.05 -9.57
N THR A 37 57.35 21.06 -8.99
CA THR A 37 58.56 20.84 -8.19
C THR A 37 58.29 20.08 -6.89
N SER A 38 57.14 20.29 -6.25
CA SER A 38 56.77 19.61 -5.00
C SER A 38 56.57 18.10 -5.17
N LEU A 39 56.31 17.63 -6.39
CA LEU A 39 56.02 16.23 -6.69
C LEU A 39 57.28 15.36 -6.87
N PHE A 40 58.47 15.96 -6.93
CA PHE A 40 59.72 15.23 -7.18
C PHE A 40 60.13 14.31 -6.05
N ASP A 41 59.79 14.64 -4.80
CA ASP A 41 60.18 13.86 -3.62
C ASP A 41 59.46 12.51 -3.55
N GLY A 42 58.28 12.40 -4.19
CA GLY A 42 57.49 11.16 -4.29
C GLY A 42 57.58 10.45 -5.64
N ALA A 43 58.33 10.99 -6.60
CA ALA A 43 58.46 10.42 -7.94
C ALA A 43 59.76 9.63 -8.12
N SER A 44 59.67 8.45 -8.73
CA SER A 44 60.83 7.60 -9.06
C SER A 44 60.79 7.12 -10.52
N GLY A 45 61.95 6.69 -11.04
CA GLY A 45 62.05 6.09 -12.39
C GLY A 45 61.56 6.98 -13.53
N THR A 46 60.70 6.42 -14.38
CA THR A 46 60.14 7.09 -15.58
C THR A 46 59.27 8.30 -15.24
N THR A 47 58.57 8.28 -14.10
CA THR A 47 57.73 9.38 -13.61
C THR A 47 58.55 10.64 -13.33
N LYS A 48 59.75 10.49 -12.75
CA LYS A 48 60.65 11.61 -12.46
C LYS A 48 61.14 12.29 -13.75
N THR A 49 61.44 11.49 -14.78
CA THR A 49 61.88 12.00 -16.09
C THR A 49 60.75 12.76 -16.81
N ALA A 50 59.51 12.28 -16.68
CA ALA A 50 58.33 12.95 -17.22
C ALA A 50 58.06 14.29 -16.51
N LEU A 51 58.18 14.33 -15.17
CA LEU A 51 58.07 15.56 -14.38
C LEU A 51 59.16 16.58 -14.72
N ASP A 52 60.41 16.15 -14.96
CA ASP A 52 61.50 17.04 -15.40
C ASP A 52 61.20 17.69 -16.76
N THR A 53 60.58 16.94 -17.68
CA THR A 53 60.22 17.45 -19.01
C THR A 53 59.12 18.50 -18.89
N ILE A 54 58.04 18.22 -18.14
CA ILE A 54 56.97 19.20 -17.90
C ILE A 54 57.48 20.44 -17.15
N LYS A 55 58.40 20.27 -16.21
CA LYS A 55 59.03 21.39 -15.50
C LYS A 55 59.75 22.34 -16.46
N GLN A 56 60.44 21.82 -17.47
CA GLN A 56 61.05 22.64 -18.53
C GLN A 56 59.99 23.28 -19.42
N ASP A 57 58.95 22.54 -19.83
CA ASP A 57 57.86 23.09 -20.65
C ASP A 57 57.14 24.28 -19.99
N VAL A 58 56.90 24.20 -18.68
CA VAL A 58 56.31 25.28 -17.88
C VAL A 58 57.28 26.47 -17.79
N LYS A 59 58.59 26.22 -17.67
CA LYS A 59 59.62 27.27 -17.61
C LYS A 59 59.80 27.99 -18.94
N ASP A 60 59.79 27.24 -20.04
CA ASP A 60 60.01 27.74 -21.40
C ASP A 60 58.70 28.25 -22.04
N LEU A 61 57.57 28.14 -21.33
CA LEU A 61 56.23 28.56 -21.77
C LEU A 61 55.84 27.95 -23.13
N THR A 62 56.16 26.67 -23.32
CA THR A 62 55.73 25.93 -24.51
C THR A 62 54.19 25.87 -24.56
N PRO A 63 53.57 25.56 -25.72
CA PRO A 63 52.11 25.44 -25.81
C PRO A 63 51.52 24.50 -24.75
N ILE A 64 52.23 23.42 -24.41
CA ILE A 64 51.82 22.46 -23.38
C ILE A 64 51.97 23.07 -21.97
N GLY A 65 53.08 23.75 -21.69
CA GLY A 65 53.29 24.43 -20.40
C GLY A 65 52.29 25.56 -20.13
N LYS A 66 51.91 26.33 -21.17
CA LYS A 66 50.88 27.37 -21.08
C LYS A 66 49.49 26.80 -20.81
N ALA A 67 49.08 25.79 -21.59
CA ALA A 67 47.78 25.12 -21.41
C ALA A 67 47.66 24.50 -20.01
N LEU A 68 48.73 23.87 -19.51
CA LEU A 68 48.78 23.32 -18.16
C LEU A 68 48.67 24.43 -17.09
N GLY A 69 49.36 25.55 -17.29
CA GLY A 69 49.26 26.72 -16.40
C GLY A 69 47.86 27.31 -16.33
N GLU A 70 47.17 27.42 -17.47
CA GLU A 70 45.79 27.93 -17.56
C GLU A 70 44.79 26.98 -16.89
N ALA A 71 44.95 25.66 -17.07
CA ALA A 71 44.09 24.65 -16.47
C ALA A 71 44.23 24.57 -14.93
N LEU A 72 45.46 24.77 -14.40
CA LEU A 72 45.75 24.66 -12.96
C LEU A 72 45.45 25.93 -12.16
N LYS A 73 45.56 27.11 -12.79
CA LYS A 73 45.30 28.41 -12.15
C LYS A 73 43.97 28.47 -11.37
N PRO A 74 42.80 28.09 -11.92
CA PRO A 74 41.54 28.15 -11.17
C PRO A 74 41.54 27.23 -9.95
N LYS A 75 42.24 26.09 -9.98
CA LYS A 75 42.33 25.16 -8.85
C LYS A 75 43.15 25.75 -7.71
N PHE A 76 44.26 26.42 -8.02
CA PHE A 76 45.08 27.10 -7.02
C PHE A 76 44.35 28.27 -6.35
N GLU A 77 43.57 29.04 -7.11
CA GLU A 77 42.75 30.13 -6.56
C GLU A 77 41.57 29.60 -5.72
N ALA A 78 40.96 28.49 -6.11
CA ALA A 78 39.95 27.81 -5.29
C ALA A 78 40.52 27.36 -3.94
N ALA A 79 41.71 26.74 -3.93
CA ALA A 79 42.40 26.33 -2.70
C ALA A 79 42.74 27.53 -1.80
N LYS A 80 43.23 28.65 -2.36
CA LYS A 80 43.49 29.90 -1.62
C LYS A 80 42.24 30.48 -0.97
N THR A 81 41.14 30.51 -1.73
CA THR A 81 39.85 31.01 -1.27
C THR A 81 39.33 30.14 -0.13
N ALA A 82 39.39 28.82 -0.30
CA ALA A 82 38.94 27.87 0.70
C ALA A 82 39.73 27.97 2.03
N VAL A 83 41.06 28.13 1.99
CA VAL A 83 41.86 28.37 3.22
C VAL A 83 41.44 29.66 3.94
N THR A 84 41.04 30.69 3.20
CA THR A 84 40.59 31.97 3.76
C THR A 84 39.21 31.85 4.38
N ASN A 85 38.28 31.17 3.71
CA ASN A 85 36.95 30.88 4.23
C ASN A 85 37.02 30.00 5.47
N MET A 86 37.87 28.97 5.46
CA MET A 86 38.12 28.09 6.60
C MET A 86 38.57 28.88 7.84
N ALA A 87 39.48 29.84 7.68
CA ALA A 87 39.92 30.71 8.77
C ALA A 87 38.78 31.57 9.34
N THR A 88 37.85 32.00 8.48
CA THR A 88 36.67 32.78 8.87
C THR A 88 35.71 31.94 9.70
N GLU A 89 35.42 30.71 9.27
CA GLU A 89 34.55 29.78 10.00
C GLU A 89 35.13 29.38 11.36
N ILE A 90 36.44 29.13 11.44
CA ILE A 90 37.16 28.86 12.71
C ILE A 90 37.13 30.07 13.67
N GLY A 91 37.09 31.28 13.13
CA GLY A 91 37.01 32.53 13.88
C GLY A 91 35.64 32.84 14.48
N THR A 92 34.60 32.05 14.19
CA THR A 92 33.24 32.25 14.71
C THR A 92 33.21 32.12 16.24
N ASP A 93 32.48 33.02 16.93
CA ASP A 93 32.33 33.04 18.39
C ASP A 93 30.83 33.17 18.77
N PRO A 94 30.24 32.23 19.54
CA PRO A 94 30.85 30.98 19.99
C PRO A 94 31.13 30.04 18.81
N PHE A 95 32.26 29.33 18.86
CA PHE A 95 32.57 28.31 17.86
C PHE A 95 31.65 27.10 18.08
N THR A 96 30.80 26.78 17.10
CA THR A 96 29.83 25.66 17.18
C THR A 96 30.25 24.48 16.31
N LEU A 97 29.66 23.30 16.54
CA LEU A 97 29.84 22.13 15.66
C LEU A 97 29.41 22.42 14.21
N GLU A 98 28.43 23.30 14.01
CA GLU A 98 28.02 23.75 12.68
C GLU A 98 29.11 24.58 11.99
N ALA A 99 29.74 25.51 12.72
CA ALA A 99 30.91 26.25 12.23
C ALA A 99 32.10 25.31 11.95
N ALA A 100 32.27 24.27 12.76
CA ALA A 100 33.26 23.22 12.51
C ALA A 100 32.97 22.43 11.21
N ALA A 101 31.70 22.09 10.94
CA ALA A 101 31.30 21.40 9.71
C ALA A 101 31.52 22.27 8.46
N ARG A 102 31.24 23.59 8.54
CA ARG A 102 31.53 24.53 7.46
C ARG A 102 33.04 24.69 7.23
N ALA A 103 33.83 24.84 8.30
CA ALA A 103 35.29 24.85 8.20
C ALA A 103 35.86 23.54 7.61
N ALA A 104 35.32 22.38 7.98
CA ALA A 104 35.68 21.09 7.39
C ALA A 104 35.33 20.99 5.90
N THR A 105 34.23 21.62 5.48
CA THR A 105 33.82 21.70 4.06
C THR A 105 34.84 22.51 3.25
N GLU A 106 35.31 23.62 3.81
CA GLU A 106 36.36 24.42 3.17
C GLU A 106 37.70 23.65 3.08
N LEU A 107 38.06 22.88 4.11
CA LEU A 107 39.22 21.97 4.04
C LEU A 107 39.05 20.91 2.93
N ALA A 108 37.86 20.37 2.75
CA ALA A 108 37.56 19.44 1.66
C ALA A 108 37.76 20.08 0.28
N TYR A 109 37.39 21.35 0.08
CA TYR A 109 37.67 22.07 -1.18
C TYR A 109 39.16 22.22 -1.47
N VAL A 110 39.99 22.42 -0.44
CA VAL A 110 41.46 22.44 -0.61
C VAL A 110 41.97 21.07 -1.08
N LEU A 111 41.45 19.99 -0.50
CA LEU A 111 41.81 18.61 -0.88
C LEU A 111 41.37 18.28 -2.31
N ILE A 112 40.14 18.64 -2.69
CA ILE A 112 39.61 18.44 -4.04
C ILE A 112 40.43 19.23 -5.06
N ALA A 113 40.76 20.49 -4.78
CA ALA A 113 41.57 21.30 -5.68
C ALA A 113 42.98 20.70 -5.90
N PHE A 114 43.57 20.06 -4.88
CA PHE A 114 44.83 19.32 -5.01
C PHE A 114 44.67 18.08 -5.90
N ASP A 115 43.62 17.30 -5.63
CA ASP A 115 43.26 16.07 -6.33
C ASP A 115 43.11 16.34 -7.84
N GLU A 116 42.31 17.34 -8.20
CA GLU A 116 42.07 17.75 -9.57
C GLU A 116 43.34 18.34 -10.22
N ALA A 117 44.18 19.05 -9.46
CA ALA A 117 45.45 19.57 -9.97
C ALA A 117 46.44 18.45 -10.32
N LEU A 118 46.47 17.37 -9.52
CA LEU A 118 47.25 16.17 -9.81
C LEU A 118 46.72 15.45 -11.05
N ASP A 119 45.40 15.30 -11.17
CA ASP A 119 44.79 14.59 -12.29
C ASP A 119 44.99 15.35 -13.60
N ILE A 120 44.83 16.69 -13.61
CA ILE A 120 45.13 17.54 -14.76
C ILE A 120 46.59 17.39 -15.20
N LEU A 121 47.53 17.34 -14.24
CA LEU A 121 48.94 17.15 -14.53
C LEU A 121 49.22 15.74 -15.09
N ALA A 122 48.62 14.72 -14.48
CA ALA A 122 48.76 13.32 -14.89
C ALA A 122 48.21 13.10 -16.31
N GLU A 123 47.03 13.62 -16.63
CA GLU A 123 46.42 13.59 -17.96
C GLU A 123 47.32 14.30 -19.00
N LYS A 124 47.87 15.47 -18.67
CA LYS A 124 48.74 16.21 -19.58
C LYS A 124 50.07 15.51 -19.87
N ILE A 125 50.60 14.77 -18.89
CA ILE A 125 51.76 13.92 -19.10
C ILE A 125 51.39 12.70 -19.93
N ALA A 126 50.23 12.10 -19.65
CA ALA A 126 49.71 10.93 -20.33
C ALA A 126 49.35 11.18 -21.81
N GLU A 127 49.04 12.42 -22.22
CA GLU A 127 48.86 12.82 -23.63
C GLU A 127 50.10 12.58 -24.51
N ARG A 128 51.29 12.48 -23.92
CA ARG A 128 52.55 12.24 -24.64
C ARG A 128 52.83 10.75 -24.88
N GLU A 129 52.10 9.87 -24.21
CA GLU A 129 52.30 8.42 -24.26
C GLU A 129 51.29 7.78 -25.21
N GLN A 130 51.79 7.05 -26.23
CA GLN A 130 50.95 6.44 -27.26
C GLN A 130 50.45 5.03 -26.87
N ASN A 131 51.10 4.39 -25.89
CA ASN A 131 50.72 3.06 -25.41
C ASN A 131 49.67 3.15 -24.27
N PRO A 132 48.47 2.57 -24.43
CA PRO A 132 47.40 2.62 -23.41
C PRO A 132 47.80 2.05 -22.03
N ALA A 133 48.60 0.98 -21.99
CA ALA A 133 49.00 0.36 -20.73
C ALA A 133 50.02 1.22 -19.95
N SER A 134 50.97 1.82 -20.65
CA SER A 134 51.94 2.76 -20.07
C SER A 134 51.28 4.08 -19.69
N LYS A 135 50.27 4.52 -20.45
CA LYS A 135 49.44 5.68 -20.13
C LYS A 135 48.74 5.53 -18.78
N GLN A 136 48.11 4.38 -18.53
CA GLN A 136 47.46 4.11 -17.26
C GLN A 136 48.46 4.01 -16.10
N GLN A 137 49.62 3.38 -16.31
CA GLN A 137 50.68 3.32 -15.28
C GLN A 137 51.21 4.69 -14.88
N VAL A 138 51.33 5.62 -15.84
CA VAL A 138 51.76 7.00 -15.57
C VAL A 138 50.66 7.79 -14.84
N LEU A 139 49.40 7.59 -15.22
CA LEU A 139 48.25 8.15 -14.49
C LEU A 139 48.24 7.67 -13.03
N ASP A 140 48.38 6.36 -12.81
CA ASP A 140 48.39 5.75 -11.47
C ASP A 140 49.62 6.20 -10.65
N ALA A 141 50.79 6.33 -11.27
CA ALA A 141 52.02 6.74 -10.60
C ALA A 141 52.02 8.21 -10.16
N ILE A 142 51.44 9.11 -10.96
CA ILE A 142 51.37 10.55 -10.62
C ILE A 142 50.22 10.81 -9.65
N SER A 143 49.07 10.17 -9.88
CA SER A 143 47.91 10.27 -8.99
C SER A 143 48.17 9.68 -7.59
N GLY A 144 49.18 8.81 -7.44
CA GLY A 144 49.62 8.24 -6.16
C GLY A 144 50.60 9.07 -5.33
N ILE A 145 51.08 10.23 -5.81
CA ILE A 145 52.05 11.07 -5.09
C ILE A 145 51.36 11.83 -3.94
N THR A 146 51.71 11.51 -2.69
CA THR A 146 51.12 12.15 -1.48
C THR A 146 52.11 13.02 -0.71
N ASP A 147 53.38 13.05 -1.09
CA ASP A 147 54.44 13.78 -0.38
C ASP A 147 54.21 15.29 -0.20
N PRO A 148 53.66 16.05 -1.16
CA PRO A 148 53.34 17.46 -0.96
C PRO A 148 52.37 17.70 0.20
N TRP A 149 51.48 16.75 0.45
CA TRP A 149 50.53 16.79 1.56
C TRP A 149 51.17 16.37 2.88
N LYS A 150 52.15 15.45 2.85
CA LYS A 150 52.87 15.02 4.06
C LYS A 150 53.92 16.04 4.51
N ALA A 151 54.52 16.80 3.58
CA ALA A 151 55.62 17.71 3.86
C ALA A 151 55.32 18.78 4.94
N PRO A 152 54.15 19.45 4.97
CA PRO A 152 53.79 20.39 6.03
C PRO A 152 53.76 19.78 7.44
N PHE A 153 53.61 18.45 7.55
CA PHE A 153 53.55 17.70 8.82
C PHE A 153 54.90 17.12 9.24
N LYS A 154 55.95 17.19 8.40
CA LYS A 154 57.30 16.66 8.72
C LYS A 154 58.15 17.61 9.59
N ALA A 155 57.74 18.87 9.75
CA ALA A 155 58.47 19.91 10.49
C ALA A 155 57.58 20.58 11.56
N LEU A 156 57.06 19.80 12.49
CA LEU A 156 56.16 20.28 13.55
C LEU A 156 56.94 20.96 14.67
N GLY A 157 56.57 22.19 15.02
CA GLY A 157 57.11 22.90 16.19
C GLY A 157 56.31 22.57 17.45
N ALA A 158 56.99 22.34 18.57
CA ALA A 158 56.41 21.86 19.84
C ALA A 158 55.23 22.71 20.37
N ASP A 159 55.23 24.02 20.12
CA ASP A 159 54.18 24.92 20.62
C ASP A 159 52.83 24.78 19.89
N ALA A 160 52.84 24.31 18.63
CA ALA A 160 51.62 24.18 17.82
C ALA A 160 50.86 22.85 18.04
N VAL A 161 51.48 21.89 18.75
CA VAL A 161 51.01 20.49 18.88
C VAL A 161 50.78 20.06 20.34
N LYS A 162 51.08 20.93 21.30
CA LYS A 162 50.99 20.65 22.74
C LYS A 162 49.62 20.11 23.19
N GLY A 163 48.52 20.69 22.71
CA GLY A 163 47.17 20.23 23.06
C GLY A 163 46.82 18.86 22.45
N PHE A 164 47.38 18.55 21.28
CA PHE A 164 47.22 17.24 20.63
C PHE A 164 48.01 16.16 21.38
N ASP A 165 49.25 16.45 21.78
CA ASP A 165 50.06 15.52 22.57
C ASP A 165 49.48 15.28 23.98
N GLU A 166 48.97 16.31 24.65
CA GLU A 166 48.30 16.16 25.95
C GLU A 166 47.06 15.26 25.85
N LEU A 167 46.28 15.37 24.76
CA LEU A 167 45.16 14.48 24.48
C LEU A 167 45.61 13.04 24.18
N CYS A 168 46.57 12.85 23.27
CA CYS A 168 47.09 11.52 22.93
C CYS A 168 47.72 10.84 24.15
N LYS A 169 48.36 11.59 25.04
CA LYS A 169 48.85 11.10 26.32
C LYS A 169 47.71 10.71 27.27
N ALA A 170 46.65 11.50 27.35
CA ALA A 170 45.51 11.23 28.24
C ALA A 170 44.63 10.05 27.77
N VAL A 171 44.39 9.93 26.46
CA VAL A 171 43.46 8.96 25.87
C VAL A 171 44.17 7.69 25.40
N LEU A 172 45.34 7.83 24.76
CA LEU A 172 46.08 6.73 24.13
C LEU A 172 47.34 6.33 24.89
N GLY A 173 47.81 7.15 25.83
CA GLY A 173 49.07 6.95 26.53
C GLY A 173 50.30 7.05 25.62
N VAL A 174 50.17 7.74 24.49
CA VAL A 174 51.27 7.99 23.53
C VAL A 174 51.91 9.32 23.90
N ASP A 175 53.19 9.28 24.28
CA ASP A 175 54.01 10.48 24.46
C ASP A 175 54.50 10.98 23.08
N ASP A 176 54.56 12.31 22.90
CA ASP A 176 55.06 12.96 21.68
C ASP A 176 54.39 12.49 20.36
N ALA A 177 53.07 12.23 20.39
CA ALA A 177 52.30 11.73 19.25
C ALA A 177 52.46 12.56 17.95
N HIS A 178 52.77 13.84 18.08
CA HIS A 178 53.07 14.71 16.94
C HIS A 178 54.25 14.22 16.08
N SER A 179 55.24 13.51 16.64
CA SER A 179 56.42 13.04 15.87
C SER A 179 56.05 12.05 14.78
N ASP A 180 54.93 11.34 14.95
CA ASP A 180 54.50 10.24 14.09
C ASP A 180 53.34 10.65 13.17
N VAL A 181 52.85 11.90 13.24
CA VAL A 181 51.69 12.40 12.48
C VAL A 181 51.88 12.28 10.97
N ALA A 182 53.08 12.57 10.46
CA ALA A 182 53.37 12.49 9.02
C ALA A 182 53.34 11.04 8.49
N ASP A 183 53.69 10.07 9.34
CA ASP A 183 53.71 8.65 9.01
C ASP A 183 52.35 7.98 9.27
N ALA A 184 51.57 8.50 10.22
CA ALA A 184 50.21 8.06 10.54
C ALA A 184 49.14 8.60 9.58
N LEU A 185 49.49 9.54 8.68
CA LEU A 185 48.58 10.13 7.70
C LEU A 185 48.29 9.16 6.54
N VAL A 186 47.03 8.76 6.41
CA VAL A 186 46.52 7.89 5.35
C VAL A 186 45.51 8.66 4.51
N TRP A 187 45.69 8.64 3.19
CA TRP A 187 44.76 9.27 2.26
C TRP A 187 44.16 8.22 1.31
N SER A 188 42.85 7.98 1.43
CA SER A 188 42.09 7.21 0.45
C SER A 188 41.43 8.14 -0.56
N ARG A 189 41.94 8.17 -1.80
CA ARG A 189 41.34 8.93 -2.92
C ARG A 189 40.00 8.35 -3.39
N PRO A 190 39.79 7.01 -3.49
CA PRO A 190 38.50 6.42 -3.88
C PRO A 190 37.39 6.66 -2.86
N ASP A 191 37.75 6.71 -1.57
CA ASP A 191 36.79 6.97 -0.50
C ASP A 191 36.70 8.44 -0.14
N LYS A 192 37.53 9.30 -0.76
CA LYS A 192 37.65 10.74 -0.43
C LYS A 192 37.74 10.92 1.09
N LYS A 193 38.68 10.20 1.71
CA LYS A 193 38.87 10.15 3.16
C LYS A 193 40.34 10.38 3.51
N LEU A 194 40.60 11.35 4.39
CA LEU A 194 41.90 11.59 5.01
C LEU A 194 41.82 11.12 6.46
N GLY A 195 42.74 10.26 6.90
CA GLY A 195 42.76 9.67 8.23
C GLY A 195 44.11 9.81 8.92
N LEU A 196 44.10 9.94 10.23
CA LEU A 196 45.24 9.90 11.13
C LEU A 196 45.00 8.80 12.15
N LYS A 197 45.75 7.70 12.07
CA LYS A 197 45.53 6.52 12.89
C LYS A 197 46.63 6.36 13.94
N PHE A 198 46.24 6.41 15.21
CA PHE A 198 47.13 6.19 16.36
C PHE A 198 46.67 4.97 17.15
N ALA A 199 47.59 4.08 17.50
CA ALA A 199 47.29 2.87 18.29
C ALA A 199 47.87 2.98 19.70
N SER A 200 47.12 2.52 20.71
CA SER A 200 47.59 2.43 22.09
C SER A 200 48.64 1.32 22.26
N THR A 201 49.64 1.57 23.10
CA THR A 201 50.57 0.54 23.59
C THR A 201 50.05 -0.06 24.91
N GLY A 202 49.08 -0.99 24.83
CA GLY A 202 48.62 -1.82 25.96
C GLY A 202 47.25 -1.47 26.56
N PRO A 203 46.76 -2.28 27.54
CA PRO A 203 45.43 -2.12 28.13
C PRO A 203 45.33 -0.88 29.04
N ARG A 204 44.23 -0.13 28.93
CA ARG A 204 43.97 1.13 29.64
C ARG A 204 42.57 1.14 30.25
N SER A 205 42.35 1.87 31.34
CA SER A 205 41.03 1.92 32.01
C SER A 205 40.57 3.36 32.24
N ILE A 206 39.30 3.62 31.93
CA ILE A 206 38.58 4.85 32.30
C ILE A 206 37.39 4.41 33.16
N GLY A 207 37.46 4.69 34.47
CA GLY A 207 36.47 4.17 35.42
C GLY A 207 36.41 2.62 35.42
N PRO A 208 35.22 1.99 35.43
CA PRO A 208 35.07 0.53 35.46
C PRO A 208 35.26 -0.15 34.08
N ILE A 209 35.60 0.59 33.03
CA ILE A 209 35.75 0.08 31.67
C ILE A 209 37.23 -0.01 31.33
N SER A 210 37.69 -1.20 30.91
CA SER A 210 39.03 -1.41 30.37
C SER A 210 39.01 -1.62 28.86
N PHE A 211 39.91 -0.92 28.18
CA PHE A 211 40.16 -0.95 26.75
C PHE A 211 41.41 -1.80 26.49
N ASP A 212 41.33 -2.75 25.57
CA ASP A 212 42.49 -3.54 25.12
C ASP A 212 42.62 -3.44 23.59
N GLY A 213 43.85 -3.23 23.10
CA GLY A 213 44.15 -3.05 21.68
C GLY A 213 43.46 -1.86 21.01
N ALA A 214 43.21 -0.77 21.75
CA ALA A 214 42.52 0.40 21.23
C ALA A 214 43.34 1.16 20.18
N PHE A 215 42.69 1.59 19.09
CA PHE A 215 43.24 2.60 18.18
C PHE A 215 42.23 3.71 17.96
N VAL A 216 42.73 4.93 17.81
CA VAL A 216 41.95 6.12 17.48
C VAL A 216 42.28 6.53 16.05
N GLU A 217 41.27 6.76 15.24
CA GLU A 217 41.37 7.35 13.91
C GLU A 217 40.69 8.72 13.93
N ALA A 218 41.46 9.80 13.82
CA ALA A 218 40.88 11.09 13.44
C ALA A 218 40.71 11.09 11.92
N PHE A 219 39.54 11.49 11.42
CA PHE A 219 39.24 11.42 9.99
C PHE A 219 38.54 12.68 9.48
N LEU A 220 38.73 12.91 8.18
CA LEU A 220 37.95 13.82 7.34
C LEU A 220 37.41 13.00 6.16
N ASP A 221 36.12 12.74 6.13
CA ASP A 221 35.41 12.16 4.98
C ASP A 221 34.75 13.29 4.20
N TYR A 222 34.90 13.32 2.88
CA TYR A 222 34.33 14.35 2.03
C TYR A 222 33.74 13.79 0.72
N LYS A 223 33.30 12.53 0.72
CA LYS A 223 32.73 11.88 -0.47
C LYS A 223 31.33 12.41 -0.84
N THR A 224 30.49 12.64 0.15
CA THR A 224 29.10 13.12 -0.03
C THR A 224 28.84 14.40 0.76
N GLN A 225 29.25 14.41 2.03
CA GLN A 225 29.23 15.58 2.91
C GLN A 225 30.54 15.59 3.70
N ALA A 226 31.17 16.76 3.82
CA ALA A 226 32.39 16.89 4.61
C ALA A 226 32.09 16.66 6.11
N LYS A 227 32.76 15.67 6.69
CA LYS A 227 32.63 15.29 8.11
C LYS A 227 34.02 15.16 8.70
N VAL A 228 34.28 15.91 9.76
CA VAL A 228 35.45 15.71 10.62
C VAL A 228 35.01 14.99 11.86
N GLY A 229 35.74 13.94 12.22
CA GLY A 229 35.44 13.17 13.40
C GLY A 229 36.62 12.41 13.96
N VAL A 230 36.38 11.79 15.10
CA VAL A 230 37.29 10.87 15.76
C VAL A 230 36.56 9.57 15.99
N GLU A 231 37.18 8.47 15.60
CA GLU A 231 36.67 7.12 15.80
C GLU A 231 37.62 6.38 16.74
N LEU A 232 37.11 5.93 17.88
CA LEU A 232 37.82 5.07 18.81
C LEU A 232 37.38 3.62 18.56
N HIS A 233 38.30 2.80 18.07
CA HIS A 233 38.11 1.36 17.92
C HIS A 233 38.78 0.66 19.09
N THR A 234 38.04 -0.15 19.84
CA THR A 234 38.61 -0.85 20.99
C THR A 234 37.89 -2.16 21.25
N LYS A 235 38.62 -3.15 21.77
CA LYS A 235 37.98 -4.27 22.47
C LYS A 235 37.64 -3.78 23.87
N MET A 236 36.40 -3.95 24.29
CA MET A 236 35.99 -3.59 25.64
C MET A 236 35.84 -4.84 26.48
N ALA A 237 36.48 -4.82 27.64
CA ALA A 237 36.15 -5.73 28.73
C ALA A 237 35.34 -4.92 29.76
N ALA A 238 34.06 -5.25 29.91
CA ALA A 238 33.24 -4.65 30.97
C ALA A 238 33.69 -5.24 32.32
N GLY A 239 34.32 -4.41 33.16
CA GLY A 239 34.82 -4.78 34.49
C GLY A 239 33.74 -5.09 35.52
N LEU A 240 32.45 -5.04 35.15
CA LEU A 240 31.31 -5.24 36.04
C LEU A 240 31.33 -6.59 36.78
N ARG A 241 32.04 -7.62 36.30
CA ARG A 241 32.17 -8.92 37.01
C ARG A 241 33.42 -9.04 37.89
N SER A 242 34.27 -8.02 37.94
CA SER A 242 35.48 -8.00 38.78
C SER A 242 35.25 -7.39 40.18
N ASP A 243 34.02 -6.96 40.48
CA ASP A 243 33.62 -6.50 41.81
C ASP A 243 33.40 -7.71 42.75
N LYS A 244 34.02 -7.65 43.93
CA LYS A 244 33.88 -8.63 45.03
C LYS A 244 32.43 -8.82 45.49
N LEU A 245 31.56 -7.85 45.26
CA LEU A 245 30.12 -7.96 45.55
C LEU A 245 29.43 -8.96 44.60
N LEU A 246 29.71 -8.89 43.30
CA LEU A 246 29.09 -9.74 42.29
C LEU A 246 29.66 -11.16 42.28
N GLU A 247 30.95 -11.33 42.62
CA GLU A 247 31.53 -12.65 42.90
C GLU A 247 30.86 -13.36 44.09
N LYS A 248 30.43 -12.60 45.11
CA LYS A 248 29.69 -13.14 46.27
C LYS A 248 28.24 -13.50 45.94
N ILE A 249 27.61 -12.76 45.04
CA ILE A 249 26.22 -13.00 44.64
C ILE A 249 26.13 -14.15 43.61
N MET A 250 27.18 -14.38 42.80
CA MET A 250 27.17 -15.34 41.68
C MET A 250 28.46 -16.19 41.56
N PRO A 251 28.76 -17.09 42.50
CA PRO A 251 29.99 -17.90 42.47
C PRO A 251 29.97 -18.95 41.34
N GLY A 252 31.10 -19.11 40.63
CA GLY A 252 31.36 -20.25 39.71
C GLY A 252 31.04 -20.05 38.22
N GLN A 253 30.60 -18.87 37.79
CA GLN A 253 30.35 -18.56 36.38
C GLN A 253 31.63 -17.99 35.69
N GLY A 254 31.94 -18.45 34.47
CA GLY A 254 33.15 -18.06 33.73
C GLY A 254 33.23 -16.56 33.41
N LYS A 255 34.44 -16.01 33.25
CA LYS A 255 34.69 -14.60 32.87
C LYS A 255 33.97 -14.25 31.57
N THR A 256 33.48 -13.01 31.44
CA THR A 256 32.78 -12.55 30.24
C THR A 256 33.69 -12.56 29.02
N ALA A 257 33.14 -12.93 27.85
CA ALA A 257 33.87 -12.93 26.58
C ALA A 257 34.28 -11.51 26.18
N GLU A 258 35.47 -11.35 25.58
CA GLU A 258 35.89 -10.10 24.95
C GLU A 258 34.91 -9.72 23.83
N THR A 259 34.57 -8.44 23.67
CA THR A 259 33.80 -7.98 22.50
C THR A 259 34.64 -8.00 21.22
N ASP A 260 33.96 -8.05 20.08
CA ASP A 260 34.52 -7.56 18.82
C ASP A 260 34.93 -6.07 18.97
N GLN A 261 35.80 -5.57 18.08
CA GLN A 261 36.19 -4.15 18.09
C GLN A 261 34.94 -3.28 17.95
N VAL A 262 34.68 -2.43 18.95
CA VAL A 262 33.59 -1.46 18.89
C VAL A 262 34.15 -0.08 18.55
N ALA A 263 33.54 0.56 17.57
CA ALA A 263 33.76 1.96 17.23
C ALA A 263 32.90 2.87 18.11
N ILE A 264 33.50 3.85 18.77
CA ILE A 264 32.82 5.05 19.29
C ILE A 264 33.19 6.18 18.34
N THR A 265 32.21 6.75 17.66
CA THR A 265 32.44 7.74 16.60
C THR A 265 31.82 9.06 17.01
N LEU A 266 32.64 10.12 17.05
CA LEU A 266 32.19 11.48 17.22
C LEU A 266 32.48 12.23 15.92
N ASP A 267 31.45 12.70 15.21
CA ASP A 267 31.63 13.44 13.95
C ASP A 267 30.80 14.72 13.87
N SER A 268 31.24 15.67 13.04
CA SER A 268 30.65 17.00 12.90
C SER A 268 29.24 17.04 12.33
N ALA A 269 28.72 15.94 11.76
CA ALA A 269 27.38 15.86 11.17
C ALA A 269 26.40 15.03 12.00
N ASN A 270 26.86 13.92 12.59
CA ASN A 270 26.04 12.99 13.34
C ASN A 270 26.23 13.10 14.86
N GLY A 271 27.19 13.90 15.34
CA GLY A 271 27.53 13.99 16.76
C GLY A 271 28.17 12.70 17.27
N LEU A 272 27.94 12.40 18.56
CA LEU A 272 28.38 11.13 19.16
C LEU A 272 27.52 9.98 18.61
N SER A 273 28.14 8.84 18.34
CA SER A 273 27.48 7.63 17.91
C SER A 273 28.28 6.39 18.33
N PHE A 274 27.60 5.27 18.42
CA PHE A 274 28.14 4.03 18.96
C PHE A 274 27.99 2.89 17.95
N GLY A 275 29.01 2.05 17.78
CA GLY A 275 28.96 0.87 16.93
C GLY A 275 29.08 1.15 15.43
N ALA A 276 29.55 0.15 14.68
CA ALA A 276 29.83 0.25 13.23
C ALA A 276 28.63 -0.13 12.32
N GLY A 277 27.49 -0.52 12.89
CA GLY A 277 26.30 -1.01 12.17
C GLY A 277 25.20 0.04 11.96
N LYS A 278 24.19 -0.28 11.14
CA LYS A 278 23.03 0.60 10.87
C LYS A 278 22.28 1.01 12.14
N ASP A 279 22.22 0.12 13.13
CA ASP A 279 21.47 0.33 14.36
C ASP A 279 22.23 1.17 15.41
N LYS A 280 23.48 1.57 15.11
CA LYS A 280 24.35 2.39 15.96
C LYS A 280 24.27 2.02 17.46
N LYS A 281 24.38 0.71 17.73
CA LYS A 281 24.24 0.11 19.06
C LYS A 281 25.60 -0.41 19.54
N LEU A 282 26.02 0.03 20.73
CA LEU A 282 27.16 -0.53 21.44
C LEU A 282 26.67 -1.62 22.39
N ILE A 283 26.94 -2.88 22.05
CA ILE A 283 26.63 -4.02 22.92
C ILE A 283 27.81 -4.23 23.87
N LEU A 284 27.55 -4.12 25.16
CA LEU A 284 28.53 -4.39 26.20
C LEU A 284 28.55 -5.90 26.51
N PRO A 285 29.73 -6.48 26.78
CA PRO A 285 29.87 -7.91 27.05
C PRO A 285 29.44 -8.19 28.49
N VAL A 286 28.15 -8.01 28.78
CA VAL A 286 27.55 -8.28 30.09
C VAL A 286 26.43 -9.28 29.84
N ARG A 287 26.73 -10.55 30.09
CA ARG A 287 25.76 -11.63 30.09
C ARG A 287 25.80 -12.31 31.44
N PHE A 288 24.63 -12.61 31.99
CA PHE A 288 24.55 -13.49 33.15
C PHE A 288 23.35 -14.42 33.01
N SER A 289 23.52 -15.63 33.51
CA SER A 289 22.47 -16.64 33.56
C SER A 289 22.37 -17.14 34.99
N PHE A 290 21.23 -16.91 35.62
CA PHE A 290 20.86 -17.44 36.92
C PHE A 290 19.65 -18.37 36.73
N PRO A 291 19.43 -19.40 37.57
CA PRO A 291 18.26 -20.27 37.44
C PRO A 291 16.96 -19.47 37.31
N GLY A 292 16.38 -19.51 36.10
CA GLY A 292 15.12 -18.86 35.74
C GLY A 292 15.20 -17.41 35.26
N ILE A 293 16.35 -16.72 35.30
CA ILE A 293 16.53 -15.36 34.76
C ILE A 293 17.89 -15.22 34.07
N GLU A 294 17.90 -14.67 32.86
CA GLU A 294 19.06 -14.46 32.01
C GLU A 294 19.09 -13.02 31.49
N LEU A 295 20.20 -12.31 31.69
CA LEU A 295 20.49 -11.08 30.94
C LEU A 295 21.20 -11.48 29.64
N ARG A 296 20.50 -11.27 28.52
CA ARG A 296 21.00 -11.65 27.19
C ARG A 296 21.83 -10.54 26.55
N GLU A 297 21.44 -9.29 26.81
CA GLU A 297 22.05 -8.13 26.18
C GLU A 297 22.04 -6.93 27.14
N PHE A 298 23.13 -6.18 27.13
CA PHE A 298 23.24 -4.86 27.76
C PHE A 298 23.89 -3.94 26.74
N ALA A 299 23.25 -2.83 26.40
CA ALA A 299 23.68 -2.00 25.30
C ALA A 299 23.48 -0.51 25.56
N LEU A 300 24.30 0.29 24.90
CA LEU A 300 24.19 1.74 24.83
C LEU A 300 23.77 2.11 23.41
N VAL A 301 22.73 2.91 23.30
CA VAL A 301 22.19 3.38 22.02
C VAL A 301 22.02 4.89 22.10
N GLN A 302 22.30 5.58 21.02
CA GLN A 302 22.04 7.00 20.88
C GLN A 302 20.93 7.20 19.83
N PRO A 303 19.74 7.70 20.21
CA PRO A 303 18.62 7.84 19.28
C PRO A 303 18.91 8.83 18.15
N GLU A 304 18.69 8.40 16.90
CA GLU A 304 19.12 9.14 15.71
C GLU A 304 18.43 10.50 15.54
N LYS A 305 17.13 10.61 15.89
CA LYS A 305 16.40 11.89 15.86
C LYS A 305 16.95 12.91 16.86
N ASP A 306 17.26 12.45 18.07
CA ASP A 306 17.74 13.32 19.15
C ASP A 306 19.15 13.87 18.85
N ASN A 307 19.95 13.18 18.01
CA ASN A 307 21.21 13.71 17.49
C ASN A 307 21.02 14.86 16.50
N LYS A 308 19.97 14.84 15.67
CA LYS A 308 19.69 15.93 14.72
C LYS A 308 19.23 17.19 15.44
N ASP A 309 18.52 17.03 16.56
CA ASP A 309 17.97 18.13 17.35
C ASP A 309 18.90 18.57 18.51
N SER A 310 20.15 18.06 18.57
CA SER A 310 21.13 18.35 19.64
C SER A 310 20.61 18.12 21.06
N GLN A 311 19.71 17.13 21.25
CA GLN A 311 19.08 16.84 22.53
C GLN A 311 19.89 15.93 23.46
N ASN A 312 21.13 15.57 23.07
CA ASN A 312 22.13 14.98 23.95
C ASN A 312 21.57 13.85 24.84
N ARG A 313 21.19 12.73 24.20
CA ARG A 313 20.53 11.58 24.84
C ARG A 313 21.30 10.29 24.62
N ILE A 314 21.47 9.50 25.68
CA ILE A 314 21.95 8.11 25.61
C ILE A 314 20.92 7.20 26.28
N ASP A 315 20.52 6.16 25.57
CA ASP A 315 19.69 5.09 26.10
C ASP A 315 20.57 3.92 26.55
N VAL A 316 20.49 3.60 27.84
CA VAL A 316 21.00 2.35 28.42
C VAL A 316 19.90 1.31 28.31
N MET A 317 20.09 0.31 27.45
CA MET A 317 19.12 -0.73 27.15
C MET A 317 19.56 -2.10 27.67
N MET A 318 18.63 -2.90 28.14
CA MET A 318 18.87 -4.29 28.53
C MET A 318 17.80 -5.22 27.95
N THR A 319 18.23 -6.45 27.64
CA THR A 319 17.35 -7.55 27.25
C THR A 319 17.38 -8.63 28.31
N ILE A 320 16.28 -8.81 29.02
CA ILE A 320 16.12 -9.76 30.11
C ILE A 320 15.18 -10.88 29.67
N ALA A 321 15.61 -12.12 29.81
CA ALA A 321 14.77 -13.30 29.62
C ALA A 321 14.53 -14.01 30.96
N GLY A 322 13.30 -14.45 31.20
CA GLY A 322 12.93 -15.28 32.33
C GLY A 322 12.32 -16.60 31.86
N LYS A 323 12.60 -17.71 32.53
CA LYS A 323 11.99 -19.02 32.28
C LYS A 323 11.61 -19.69 33.59
N LEU A 324 10.35 -20.11 33.73
CA LEU A 324 9.84 -20.85 34.87
C LEU A 324 9.50 -22.28 34.43
N GLY A 325 10.47 -23.19 34.56
CA GLY A 325 10.37 -24.56 34.02
C GLY A 325 10.03 -24.55 32.52
N ASP A 326 9.35 -25.57 32.01
CA ASP A 326 8.87 -25.57 30.62
C ASP A 326 7.50 -24.90 30.44
N VAL A 327 6.98 -24.27 31.50
CA VAL A 327 5.60 -23.75 31.56
C VAL A 327 5.51 -22.31 31.10
N PHE A 328 6.47 -21.45 31.47
CA PHE A 328 6.42 -20.03 31.14
C PHE A 328 7.79 -19.51 30.76
N ALA A 329 7.84 -18.69 29.71
CA ALA A 329 9.03 -17.95 29.32
C ALA A 329 8.64 -16.52 28.96
N VAL A 330 9.47 -15.55 29.32
CA VAL A 330 9.29 -14.14 28.98
C VAL A 330 10.62 -13.56 28.51
N VAL A 331 10.58 -12.65 27.55
CA VAL A 331 11.71 -11.87 27.09
C VAL A 331 11.26 -10.41 27.04
N VAL A 332 12.01 -9.53 27.68
CA VAL A 332 11.78 -8.09 27.68
C VAL A 332 13.00 -7.45 27.00
N GLU A 333 12.76 -6.69 25.95
CA GLU A 333 13.77 -6.09 25.08
C GLU A 333 13.74 -4.56 25.22
N GLY A 334 14.91 -3.93 25.19
CA GLY A 334 15.06 -2.48 25.11
C GLY A 334 14.59 -1.68 26.34
N GLY A 335 14.27 -2.36 27.44
CA GLY A 335 13.96 -1.71 28.71
C GLY A 335 15.23 -1.12 29.31
N GLY A 336 15.10 -0.03 30.07
CA GLY A 336 16.25 0.54 30.77
C GLY A 336 16.08 1.99 31.15
N VAL A 337 17.07 2.82 30.84
CA VAL A 337 17.14 4.21 31.29
C VAL A 337 17.61 5.10 30.15
N SER A 338 16.88 6.18 29.90
CA SER A 338 17.30 7.27 29.03
C SER A 338 17.97 8.35 29.88
N VAL A 339 19.20 8.70 29.54
CA VAL A 339 19.95 9.79 30.16
C VAL A 339 20.03 10.94 29.16
N ARG A 340 19.48 12.10 29.52
CA ARG A 340 19.57 13.34 28.76
C ARG A 340 20.45 14.33 29.50
N TRP A 341 21.26 15.11 28.79
CA TRP A 341 22.01 16.20 29.41
C TRP A 341 21.84 17.49 28.61
N THR A 342 21.72 18.60 29.34
CA THR A 342 21.64 19.94 28.76
C THR A 342 22.77 20.76 29.34
N ASP A 343 23.44 21.57 28.53
CA ASP A 343 24.62 22.32 28.93
C ASP A 343 24.34 23.18 30.18
N GLY A 344 25.14 22.98 31.23
CA GLY A 344 25.02 23.70 32.51
C GLY A 344 23.99 23.13 33.50
N ALA A 345 23.25 22.07 33.15
CA ALA A 345 22.35 21.34 34.05
C ALA A 345 22.86 19.91 34.35
N GLY A 346 22.38 19.32 35.44
CA GLY A 346 22.67 17.91 35.76
C GLY A 346 21.97 16.95 34.78
N PRO A 347 22.45 15.69 34.64
CA PRO A 347 21.81 14.72 33.75
C PRO A 347 20.40 14.39 34.22
N ASP A 348 19.43 14.51 33.32
CA ASP A 348 18.05 14.06 33.51
C ASP A 348 17.96 12.57 33.18
N VAL A 349 17.48 11.79 34.13
CA VAL A 349 17.48 10.32 34.06
C VAL A 349 16.04 9.84 34.09
N GLN A 350 15.55 9.38 32.94
CA GLN A 350 14.18 8.93 32.78
C GLN A 350 14.13 7.41 32.52
N PRO A 351 13.18 6.68 33.12
CA PRO A 351 12.97 5.27 32.78
C PRO A 351 12.62 5.12 31.30
N LYS A 352 13.31 4.21 30.59
CA LYS A 352 12.97 3.85 29.22
C LYS A 352 12.03 2.65 29.24
N ILE A 353 10.85 2.83 28.65
CA ILE A 353 9.87 1.76 28.46
C ILE A 353 10.47 0.70 27.54
N PRO A 354 10.31 -0.61 27.86
CA PRO A 354 10.74 -1.68 26.96
C PRO A 354 10.17 -1.53 25.55
N THR A 355 11.00 -1.74 24.55
CA THR A 355 10.60 -1.66 23.13
C THR A 355 9.85 -2.91 22.70
N GLY A 356 10.08 -4.05 23.38
CA GLY A 356 9.46 -5.34 23.08
C GLY A 356 9.29 -6.20 24.32
N ILE A 357 8.19 -6.95 24.41
CA ILE A 357 7.92 -7.96 25.43
C ILE A 357 7.30 -9.17 24.73
N GLY A 358 8.03 -10.29 24.71
CA GLY A 358 7.52 -11.58 24.28
C GLY A 358 7.24 -12.47 25.48
N ALA A 359 6.10 -13.16 25.52
CA ALA A 359 5.77 -14.13 26.55
C ALA A 359 5.24 -15.42 25.91
N ARG A 360 5.55 -16.57 26.50
CA ARG A 360 5.07 -17.89 26.10
C ARG A 360 4.58 -18.66 27.31
N ILE A 361 3.46 -19.35 27.16
CA ILE A 361 2.88 -20.25 28.15
C ILE A 361 2.67 -21.64 27.55
N ASN A 362 2.90 -22.68 28.34
CA ASN A 362 2.67 -24.07 27.99
C ASN A 362 2.25 -24.86 29.24
N THR A 363 0.96 -24.81 29.56
CA THR A 363 0.37 -25.46 30.75
C THR A 363 -0.43 -26.71 30.41
N GLY A 364 -0.16 -27.42 29.30
CA GLY A 364 -0.87 -28.64 28.88
C GLY A 364 -2.34 -28.45 28.46
N VAL A 365 -3.08 -27.55 29.12
CA VAL A 365 -4.45 -27.12 28.80
C VAL A 365 -4.45 -25.86 27.93
N VAL A 366 -3.45 -24.99 28.12
CA VAL A 366 -3.24 -23.77 27.34
C VAL A 366 -1.80 -23.75 26.85
N SER A 367 -1.60 -23.52 25.56
CA SER A 367 -0.28 -23.32 24.97
C SER A 367 -0.32 -22.15 24.01
N GLY A 368 0.70 -21.31 24.00
CA GLY A 368 0.75 -20.17 23.09
C GLY A 368 1.64 -19.07 23.63
N GLY A 369 1.43 -17.84 23.18
CA GLY A 369 2.20 -16.71 23.62
C GLY A 369 1.64 -15.38 23.14
N GLY A 370 2.42 -14.33 23.35
CA GLY A 370 2.13 -13.01 22.84
C GLY A 370 3.40 -12.20 22.72
N TYR A 371 3.31 -11.13 21.94
CA TYR A 371 4.36 -10.17 21.70
C TYR A 371 3.75 -8.77 21.78
N LEU A 372 4.36 -7.86 22.52
CA LEU A 372 3.98 -6.45 22.60
C LEU A 372 5.20 -5.60 22.28
N ARG A 373 5.09 -4.67 21.35
CA ARG A 373 6.11 -3.67 21.06
C ARG A 373 5.58 -2.27 21.31
N TYR A 374 6.49 -1.35 21.61
CA TYR A 374 6.20 0.07 21.67
C TYR A 374 7.16 0.83 20.75
N SER A 375 6.61 1.64 19.86
CA SER A 375 7.34 2.58 19.00
C SER A 375 7.26 3.97 19.61
N GLU A 376 8.38 4.46 20.13
CA GLU A 376 8.51 5.83 20.67
C GLU A 376 8.31 6.87 19.55
N ASP A 377 8.84 6.59 18.36
CA ASP A 377 8.77 7.46 17.18
C ASP A 377 7.34 7.70 16.69
N ASN A 378 6.52 6.64 16.69
CA ASN A 378 5.15 6.69 16.21
C ASN A 378 4.14 6.83 17.36
N LYS A 379 4.59 6.85 18.62
CA LYS A 379 3.78 6.76 19.84
C LYS A 379 2.69 5.68 19.74
N GLU A 380 3.11 4.48 19.35
CA GLU A 380 2.23 3.39 18.96
C GLU A 380 2.63 2.07 19.62
N TYR A 381 1.67 1.38 20.21
CA TYR A 381 1.81 0.01 20.70
C TYR A 381 1.40 -0.97 19.60
N GLY A 382 2.16 -2.04 19.42
CA GLY A 382 1.79 -3.15 18.53
C GLY A 382 1.78 -4.46 19.28
N GLY A 383 0.69 -5.21 19.21
CA GLY A 383 0.49 -6.43 19.97
C GLY A 383 0.09 -7.60 19.09
N VAL A 384 0.63 -8.78 19.38
CA VAL A 384 0.18 -10.06 18.88
C VAL A 384 -0.06 -10.98 20.06
N PHE A 385 -1.15 -11.73 20.03
CA PHE A 385 -1.56 -12.66 21.06
C PHE A 385 -2.11 -13.91 20.39
N ASP A 386 -1.64 -15.08 20.79
CA ASP A 386 -2.05 -16.35 20.21
C ASP A 386 -2.06 -17.43 21.29
N LEU A 387 -3.25 -17.93 21.62
CA LEU A 387 -3.43 -18.98 22.62
C LEU A 387 -4.25 -20.13 22.05
N GLN A 388 -3.69 -21.32 22.11
CA GLN A 388 -4.36 -22.57 21.81
C GLN A 388 -4.89 -23.21 23.11
N PHE A 389 -6.19 -23.49 23.11
CA PHE A 389 -6.86 -24.33 24.09
C PHE A 389 -7.17 -25.71 23.48
N LEU A 390 -7.62 -26.67 24.29
CA LEU A 390 -7.94 -28.03 23.85
C LEU A 390 -8.89 -28.12 22.64
N LYS A 391 -9.85 -27.19 22.52
CA LYS A 391 -10.90 -27.24 21.48
C LYS A 391 -10.95 -26.04 20.53
N PHE A 392 -10.25 -24.95 20.87
CA PHE A 392 -10.25 -23.75 20.07
C PHE A 392 -8.97 -22.96 20.31
N GLY A 393 -8.54 -22.16 19.33
CA GLY A 393 -7.46 -21.19 19.45
C GLY A 393 -8.02 -19.77 19.38
N ILE A 394 -7.38 -18.81 20.02
CA ILE A 394 -7.70 -17.38 19.91
C ILE A 394 -6.44 -16.66 19.47
N THR A 395 -6.56 -15.87 18.39
CA THR A 395 -5.51 -15.01 17.88
C THR A 395 -6.01 -13.57 17.87
N ALA A 396 -5.19 -12.63 18.34
CA ALA A 396 -5.47 -11.19 18.28
C ALA A 396 -4.20 -10.44 17.88
N ILE A 397 -4.31 -9.56 16.89
CA ILE A 397 -3.22 -8.76 16.34
C ILE A 397 -3.72 -7.32 16.30
N GLY A 398 -2.95 -6.35 16.78
CA GLY A 398 -3.39 -4.97 16.70
C GLY A 398 -2.33 -3.91 16.91
N LEU A 399 -2.65 -2.70 16.47
CA LEU A 399 -1.88 -1.48 16.71
C LEU A 399 -2.76 -0.47 17.45
N LEU A 400 -2.19 0.19 18.45
CA LEU A 400 -2.82 1.23 19.25
C LEU A 400 -1.91 2.46 19.27
N GLY A 401 -2.25 3.48 18.51
CA GLY A 401 -1.66 4.81 18.62
C GLY A 401 -2.27 5.56 19.79
N THR A 402 -1.44 6.22 20.59
CA THR A 402 -1.92 7.01 21.74
C THR A 402 -2.10 8.48 21.41
N GLU A 403 -1.24 9.05 20.55
CA GLU A 403 -1.24 10.47 20.19
C GLU A 403 -0.78 10.69 18.74
N PRO A 404 -1.70 10.92 17.77
CA PRO A 404 -3.15 10.87 17.93
C PRO A 404 -3.64 9.44 18.24
N PHE A 405 -4.83 9.35 18.85
CA PHE A 405 -5.46 8.05 19.10
C PHE A 405 -5.75 7.35 17.77
N SER A 406 -5.33 6.10 17.65
CA SER A 406 -5.75 5.23 16.53
C SER A 406 -5.75 3.77 16.96
N LEU A 407 -6.62 2.96 16.40
CA LEU A 407 -6.72 1.54 16.75
C LEU A 407 -6.93 0.72 15.48
N VAL A 408 -6.21 -0.39 15.34
CA VAL A 408 -6.58 -1.49 14.45
C VAL A 408 -6.41 -2.78 15.21
N ILE A 409 -7.42 -3.66 15.15
CA ILE A 409 -7.39 -4.96 15.77
C ILE A 409 -8.02 -6.00 14.84
N VAL A 410 -7.33 -7.11 14.67
CA VAL A 410 -7.77 -8.30 13.96
C VAL A 410 -7.87 -9.42 14.99
N ILE A 411 -9.05 -10.00 15.16
CA ILE A 411 -9.30 -11.07 16.13
C ILE A 411 -9.81 -12.28 15.36
N GLY A 412 -9.26 -13.45 15.64
CA GLY A 412 -9.67 -14.73 15.07
C GLY A 412 -9.83 -15.80 16.14
N VAL A 413 -10.77 -16.71 15.92
CA VAL A 413 -10.97 -17.92 16.71
C VAL A 413 -10.84 -19.11 15.76
N HIS A 414 -9.95 -20.04 16.09
CA HIS A 414 -9.74 -21.29 15.35
C HIS A 414 -10.46 -22.45 16.04
N PHE A 415 -11.04 -23.37 15.27
CA PHE A 415 -11.78 -24.53 15.80
C PHE A 415 -11.00 -25.84 15.63
N ALA A 416 -10.87 -26.60 16.72
CA ALA A 416 -10.21 -27.91 16.74
C ALA A 416 -11.08 -28.92 17.52
N PRO A 417 -11.81 -29.85 16.87
CA PRO A 417 -11.83 -30.12 15.43
C PRO A 417 -12.54 -29.04 14.62
N LYS A 418 -12.22 -28.98 13.31
CA LYS A 418 -12.88 -28.10 12.33
C LYS A 418 -14.39 -28.40 12.30
N ILE A 419 -15.23 -27.38 12.11
CA ILE A 419 -16.69 -27.54 12.06
C ILE A 419 -17.08 -27.98 10.64
N ASP A 420 -17.73 -29.13 10.48
CA ASP A 420 -18.19 -29.62 9.18
C ASP A 420 -19.42 -28.83 8.69
N LEU A 421 -19.35 -28.30 7.47
CA LEU A 421 -20.45 -27.56 6.80
C LEU A 421 -21.20 -28.44 5.78
N GLY A 422 -20.79 -29.69 5.60
CA GLY A 422 -21.31 -30.60 4.58
C GLY A 422 -20.55 -30.51 3.25
N PHE A 423 -20.76 -31.50 2.37
CA PHE A 423 -20.10 -31.62 1.05
C PHE A 423 -18.57 -31.54 1.08
N GLY A 424 -17.96 -31.88 2.23
CA GLY A 424 -16.52 -31.83 2.44
C GLY A 424 -15.96 -30.44 2.76
N PHE A 425 -16.81 -29.42 2.92
CA PHE A 425 -16.43 -28.09 3.41
C PHE A 425 -16.36 -28.06 4.93
N THR A 426 -15.40 -27.32 5.46
CA THR A 426 -15.25 -27.11 6.91
C THR A 426 -15.08 -25.62 7.23
N LEU A 427 -15.59 -25.18 8.37
CA LEU A 427 -15.27 -23.89 8.96
C LEU A 427 -14.14 -24.09 9.97
N ASN A 428 -12.98 -23.54 9.64
CA ASN A 428 -11.76 -23.69 10.42
C ASN A 428 -11.57 -22.55 11.40
N GLY A 429 -12.04 -21.34 11.05
CA GLY A 429 -11.93 -20.18 11.90
C GLY A 429 -12.91 -19.07 11.56
N LEU A 430 -13.21 -18.23 12.54
CA LEU A 430 -14.05 -17.04 12.43
C LEU A 430 -13.41 -15.88 13.18
N GLY A 431 -13.56 -14.67 12.64
CA GLY A 431 -12.98 -13.49 13.23
C GLY A 431 -13.59 -12.20 12.74
N GLY A 432 -12.95 -11.09 13.10
CA GLY A 432 -13.26 -9.78 12.55
C GLY A 432 -12.08 -8.82 12.63
N ILE A 433 -12.19 -7.77 11.81
CA ILE A 433 -11.29 -6.62 11.79
C ILE A 433 -12.08 -5.42 12.26
N LEU A 434 -11.48 -4.61 13.13
CA LEU A 434 -11.97 -3.31 13.56
C LEU A 434 -10.81 -2.31 13.50
N ALA A 435 -10.99 -1.20 12.79
CA ALA A 435 -10.07 -0.08 12.82
C ALA A 435 -10.80 1.25 13.07
N ILE A 436 -10.22 2.10 13.90
CA ILE A 436 -10.75 3.40 14.34
C ILE A 436 -9.64 4.44 14.18
N GLU A 437 -9.96 5.60 13.61
CA GLU A 437 -9.00 6.62 13.15
C GLU A 437 -7.96 6.03 12.17
N ARG A 438 -8.40 5.05 11.38
CA ARG A 438 -7.61 4.34 10.37
C ARG A 438 -8.46 4.02 9.16
N SER A 439 -7.82 3.89 8.01
CA SER A 439 -8.50 3.55 6.75
C SER A 439 -7.75 2.46 5.99
N VAL A 440 -8.44 1.76 5.09
CA VAL A 440 -7.80 0.73 4.25
C VAL A 440 -7.02 1.38 3.12
N ASN A 441 -5.73 1.02 2.99
CA ASN A 441 -4.90 1.37 1.85
C ASN A 441 -4.94 0.25 0.79
N THR A 442 -5.78 0.42 -0.23
CA THR A 442 -5.99 -0.58 -1.28
C THR A 442 -4.79 -0.69 -2.23
N THR A 443 -4.00 0.38 -2.40
CA THR A 443 -2.74 0.34 -3.15
C THR A 443 -1.72 -0.56 -2.46
N ALA A 444 -1.51 -0.37 -1.15
CA ALA A 444 -0.60 -1.22 -0.37
C ALA A 444 -1.04 -2.70 -0.37
N LEU A 445 -2.35 -2.96 -0.32
CA LEU A 445 -2.90 -4.31 -0.47
C LEU A 445 -2.63 -4.88 -1.87
N SER A 446 -2.91 -4.12 -2.93
CA SER A 446 -2.71 -4.51 -4.32
C SER A 446 -1.25 -4.84 -4.64
N GLU A 447 -0.30 -4.09 -4.08
CA GLU A 447 1.14 -4.35 -4.18
C GLU A 447 1.56 -5.57 -3.36
N GLY A 448 0.96 -5.76 -2.18
CA GLY A 448 1.26 -6.86 -1.28
C GLY A 448 0.67 -8.22 -1.67
N LEU A 449 -0.26 -8.28 -2.65
CA LEU A 449 -0.88 -9.53 -3.13
C LEU A 449 0.14 -10.58 -3.58
N LYS A 450 1.34 -10.16 -4.02
CA LYS A 450 2.39 -11.07 -4.48
C LYS A 450 3.20 -11.71 -3.33
N THR A 451 2.89 -11.31 -2.09
CA THR A 451 3.72 -11.63 -0.91
C THR A 451 2.99 -12.37 0.20
N ASP A 452 1.76 -12.86 -0.04
CA ASP A 452 0.88 -13.47 0.98
C ASP A 452 0.47 -12.48 2.08
N ILE A 453 0.36 -11.19 1.75
CA ILE A 453 0.00 -10.18 2.74
C ILE A 453 -1.41 -10.42 3.29
N VAL A 454 -2.33 -10.91 2.45
CA VAL A 454 -3.73 -11.13 2.83
C VAL A 454 -3.83 -12.33 3.76
N GLY A 455 -3.16 -13.44 3.43
CA GLY A 455 -3.13 -14.62 4.27
C GLY A 455 -2.55 -14.33 5.66
N GLN A 456 -1.44 -13.59 5.72
CA GLN A 456 -0.77 -13.20 6.98
C GLN A 456 -1.58 -12.23 7.84
N LEU A 457 -2.40 -11.38 7.23
CA LEU A 457 -3.24 -10.44 7.97
C LEU A 457 -4.53 -11.08 8.49
N LEU A 458 -5.15 -11.98 7.71
CA LEU A 458 -6.42 -12.60 8.09
C LEU A 458 -6.23 -13.72 9.13
N PHE A 459 -5.40 -14.72 8.83
CA PHE A 459 -5.14 -15.88 9.71
C PHE A 459 -3.70 -16.39 9.52
N PRO A 460 -2.71 -15.77 10.18
CA PRO A 460 -1.31 -16.18 10.10
C PRO A 460 -1.08 -17.55 10.76
N SER A 461 -0.13 -18.33 10.22
CA SER A 461 0.17 -19.67 10.74
C SER A 461 1.00 -19.68 12.03
N ASP A 462 1.93 -18.73 12.20
CA ASP A 462 2.69 -18.51 13.45
C ASP A 462 2.77 -17.00 13.75
N PRO A 463 1.69 -16.43 14.32
CA PRO A 463 1.60 -15.00 14.55
C PRO A 463 2.65 -14.46 15.52
N VAL A 464 3.04 -15.22 16.53
CA VAL A 464 3.96 -14.76 17.58
C VAL A 464 5.40 -14.67 17.03
N ALA A 465 5.84 -15.63 16.24
CA ALA A 465 7.18 -15.59 15.63
C ALA A 465 7.30 -14.51 14.54
N ALA A 466 6.23 -14.28 13.78
CA ALA A 466 6.17 -13.28 12.71
C ALA A 466 5.69 -11.89 13.18
N ALA A 467 5.53 -11.68 14.49
CA ALA A 467 4.85 -10.51 15.04
C ALA A 467 5.39 -9.16 14.53
N PRO A 468 6.71 -8.88 14.49
CA PRO A 468 7.21 -7.60 13.98
C PRO A 468 6.79 -7.33 12.53
N GLN A 469 6.88 -8.34 11.66
CA GLN A 469 6.53 -8.24 10.24
C GLN A 469 5.02 -8.05 10.04
N ILE A 470 4.20 -8.80 10.79
CA ILE A 470 2.73 -8.67 10.75
C ILE A 470 2.30 -7.28 11.19
N LEU A 471 2.87 -6.76 12.28
CA LEU A 471 2.54 -5.43 12.81
C LEU A 471 2.96 -4.31 11.85
N ASP A 472 4.11 -4.44 11.17
CA ASP A 472 4.53 -3.48 10.14
C ASP A 472 3.61 -3.52 8.91
N SER A 473 3.23 -4.71 8.45
CA SER A 473 2.26 -4.88 7.37
C SER A 473 0.89 -4.33 7.74
N LEU A 474 0.43 -4.54 8.97
CA LEU A 474 -0.84 -4.02 9.47
C LEU A 474 -0.83 -2.48 9.49
N GLY A 475 0.28 -1.86 9.88
CA GLY A 475 0.45 -0.40 9.87
C GLY A 475 0.44 0.19 8.45
N LYS A 476 1.01 -0.53 7.47
CA LYS A 476 1.00 -0.13 6.05
C LYS A 476 -0.37 -0.28 5.40
N VAL A 477 -1.10 -1.35 5.72
CA VAL A 477 -2.43 -1.65 5.16
C VAL A 477 -3.52 -0.80 5.80
N PHE A 478 -3.42 -0.51 7.09
CA PHE A 478 -4.36 0.33 7.83
C PHE A 478 -3.67 1.58 8.39
N PRO A 479 -3.22 2.51 7.53
CA PRO A 479 -2.62 3.76 7.98
C PRO A 479 -3.61 4.62 8.77
N GLN A 480 -3.07 5.47 9.63
CA GLN A 480 -3.83 6.46 10.40
C GLN A 480 -4.54 7.44 9.46
N ARG A 481 -5.83 7.69 9.71
CA ARG A 481 -6.65 8.66 8.99
C ARG A 481 -7.76 9.15 9.90
N ASP A 482 -7.80 10.45 10.14
CA ASP A 482 -8.83 11.10 10.95
C ASP A 482 -10.25 10.82 10.39
N GLY A 483 -11.17 10.42 11.26
CA GLY A 483 -12.52 10.00 10.95
C GLY A 483 -12.61 8.66 10.21
N GLY A 484 -11.49 7.96 10.01
CA GLY A 484 -11.44 6.66 9.36
C GLY A 484 -12.04 5.56 10.25
N PHE A 485 -12.95 4.77 9.68
CA PHE A 485 -13.54 3.63 10.37
C PHE A 485 -13.60 2.42 9.46
N VAL A 486 -13.14 1.28 9.95
CA VAL A 486 -13.09 0.04 9.18
C VAL A 486 -13.65 -1.10 10.02
N VAL A 487 -14.58 -1.87 9.47
CA VAL A 487 -15.13 -3.06 10.15
C VAL A 487 -15.41 -4.15 9.15
N GLY A 488 -15.11 -5.41 9.51
CA GLY A 488 -15.37 -6.51 8.60
C GLY A 488 -15.25 -7.88 9.24
N PRO A 489 -16.16 -8.84 8.94
CA PRO A 489 -15.96 -10.22 9.32
C PRO A 489 -14.83 -10.87 8.51
N ILE A 490 -14.15 -11.84 9.13
CA ILE A 490 -13.20 -12.73 8.48
C ILE A 490 -13.54 -14.18 8.80
N ALA A 491 -13.27 -15.10 7.87
CA ALA A 491 -13.53 -16.53 8.02
C ALA A 491 -12.44 -17.35 7.33
N GLU A 492 -12.10 -18.50 7.92
CA GLU A 492 -11.27 -19.50 7.29
C GLU A 492 -12.10 -20.75 7.00
N LEU A 493 -12.16 -21.12 5.72
CA LEU A 493 -12.87 -22.28 5.20
C LEU A 493 -11.87 -23.32 4.70
N GLY A 494 -12.17 -24.60 4.93
CA GLY A 494 -11.46 -25.73 4.37
C GLY A 494 -12.33 -26.51 3.39
N TRP A 495 -11.71 -27.26 2.47
CA TRP A 495 -12.40 -28.25 1.65
C TRP A 495 -11.56 -29.52 1.46
N GLY A 496 -12.23 -30.66 1.34
CA GLY A 496 -11.60 -31.99 1.22
C GLY A 496 -11.64 -32.83 2.50
N SER A 497 -12.55 -32.52 3.44
CA SER A 497 -12.75 -33.22 4.72
C SER A 497 -11.42 -33.58 5.43
N GLN A 498 -11.15 -34.87 5.69
CA GLN A 498 -9.94 -35.32 6.37
C GLN A 498 -8.65 -35.14 5.55
N ALA A 499 -8.75 -35.03 4.22
CA ALA A 499 -7.59 -34.80 3.36
C ALA A 499 -7.18 -33.31 3.35
N GLY A 500 -8.13 -32.39 3.52
CA GLY A 500 -7.87 -30.95 3.67
C GLY A 500 -7.07 -30.37 2.50
N PHE A 501 -7.59 -30.49 1.27
CA PHE A 501 -6.89 -30.07 0.06
C PHE A 501 -6.84 -28.55 -0.12
N VAL A 502 -7.86 -27.83 0.33
CA VAL A 502 -8.00 -26.39 0.09
C VAL A 502 -8.23 -25.67 1.42
N LYS A 503 -7.57 -24.52 1.58
CA LYS A 503 -7.86 -23.52 2.60
C LYS A 503 -8.15 -22.20 1.92
N ALA A 504 -9.27 -21.58 2.27
CA ALA A 504 -9.65 -20.26 1.81
C ALA A 504 -9.86 -19.35 3.03
N ARG A 505 -9.05 -18.30 3.14
CA ARG A 505 -9.21 -17.22 4.12
C ARG A 505 -9.92 -16.08 3.41
N LEU A 506 -11.06 -15.63 3.95
CA LEU A 506 -11.89 -14.61 3.35
C LEU A 506 -12.16 -13.51 4.37
N GLY A 507 -12.07 -12.25 3.95
CA GLY A 507 -12.45 -11.08 4.71
C GLY A 507 -13.31 -10.16 3.88
N ILE A 508 -14.38 -9.62 4.46
CA ILE A 508 -15.21 -8.59 3.82
C ILE A 508 -15.17 -7.38 4.73
N VAL A 509 -14.63 -6.28 4.23
CA VAL A 509 -14.28 -5.12 5.05
C VAL A 509 -15.00 -3.89 4.50
N LEU A 510 -15.78 -3.22 5.34
CA LEU A 510 -16.37 -1.91 5.04
C LEU A 510 -15.44 -0.82 5.58
N SER A 511 -15.07 0.13 4.74
CA SER A 511 -14.29 1.32 5.13
C SER A 511 -15.15 2.58 4.94
N LEU A 512 -15.06 3.50 5.90
CA LEU A 512 -15.68 4.84 5.96
C LEU A 512 -14.58 5.88 6.25
N PRO A 513 -14.77 7.19 5.96
CA PRO A 513 -16.00 7.88 5.55
C PRO A 513 -16.38 7.72 4.08
N ASP A 514 -15.41 7.41 3.20
CA ASP A 514 -15.65 7.13 1.79
C ASP A 514 -16.12 5.67 1.66
N PRO A 515 -17.43 5.40 1.47
CA PRO A 515 -17.97 4.06 1.61
C PRO A 515 -17.40 3.15 0.52
N LYS A 516 -16.52 2.24 0.94
CA LYS A 516 -15.93 1.21 0.07
C LYS A 516 -15.99 -0.15 0.75
N VAL A 517 -16.37 -1.17 0.00
CA VAL A 517 -16.32 -2.56 0.44
C VAL A 517 -15.10 -3.22 -0.17
N VAL A 518 -14.19 -3.68 0.68
CA VAL A 518 -12.97 -4.38 0.29
C VAL A 518 -13.13 -5.86 0.61
N ILE A 519 -12.99 -6.70 -0.40
CA ILE A 519 -13.00 -8.16 -0.27
C ILE A 519 -11.54 -8.62 -0.28
N LEU A 520 -11.15 -9.35 0.74
CA LEU A 520 -9.82 -9.93 0.88
C LEU A 520 -9.95 -11.44 0.81
N GLY A 521 -9.16 -12.09 -0.03
CA GLY A 521 -9.11 -13.55 -0.11
C GLY A 521 -7.67 -14.04 -0.14
N ALA A 522 -7.40 -15.16 0.52
CA ALA A 522 -6.17 -15.92 0.34
C ALA A 522 -6.54 -17.40 0.17
N LEU A 523 -6.07 -18.01 -0.90
CA LEU A 523 -6.38 -19.38 -1.29
C LEU A 523 -5.09 -20.20 -1.28
N GLU A 524 -5.10 -21.31 -0.56
CA GLU A 524 -4.02 -22.28 -0.47
C GLU A 524 -4.55 -23.65 -0.88
N ILE A 525 -3.98 -24.24 -1.93
CA ILE A 525 -4.33 -25.58 -2.42
C ILE A 525 -3.09 -26.46 -2.27
N GLY A 526 -3.20 -27.51 -1.46
CA GLY A 526 -2.13 -28.46 -1.18
C GLY A 526 -2.55 -29.90 -1.43
N VAL A 527 -1.79 -30.64 -2.23
CA VAL A 527 -1.98 -32.08 -2.46
C VAL A 527 -0.71 -32.82 -2.01
N PRO A 528 -0.79 -33.82 -1.10
CA PRO A 528 -1.99 -34.51 -0.62
C PRO A 528 -2.82 -33.77 0.44
N SER A 529 -2.31 -32.69 1.05
CA SER A 529 -3.06 -31.84 1.98
C SER A 529 -2.41 -30.45 2.10
N ALA A 530 -3.21 -29.41 2.31
CA ALA A 530 -2.79 -28.06 2.67
C ALA A 530 -2.40 -27.91 4.15
N ASP A 531 -2.57 -28.94 4.98
CA ASP A 531 -2.11 -28.95 6.38
C ASP A 531 -0.68 -29.48 6.55
N ILE A 532 -0.11 -30.08 5.49
CA ILE A 532 1.25 -30.64 5.50
C ILE A 532 2.26 -29.56 5.08
N LYS A 533 3.51 -29.66 5.52
CA LYS A 533 4.58 -28.74 5.13
C LYS A 533 4.73 -28.62 3.59
N PRO A 534 4.97 -27.40 3.05
CA PRO A 534 5.04 -27.16 1.61
C PRO A 534 6.05 -28.03 0.85
N ASP A 535 7.16 -28.40 1.47
CA ASP A 535 8.23 -29.24 0.88
C ASP A 535 7.76 -30.65 0.50
N LYS A 536 6.66 -31.12 1.09
CA LYS A 536 6.10 -32.46 0.85
C LYS A 536 4.89 -32.46 -0.09
N ARG A 537 4.49 -31.30 -0.62
CA ARG A 537 3.33 -31.16 -1.50
C ARG A 537 3.72 -31.37 -2.95
N ILE A 538 2.92 -32.12 -3.68
CA ILE A 538 3.07 -32.34 -5.13
C ILE A 538 2.47 -31.15 -5.88
N VAL A 539 1.32 -30.68 -5.42
CA VAL A 539 0.67 -29.46 -5.92
C VAL A 539 0.56 -28.51 -4.73
N ASP A 540 1.07 -27.30 -4.91
CA ASP A 540 1.05 -26.22 -3.92
C ASP A 540 0.73 -24.91 -4.64
N ILE A 541 -0.52 -24.47 -4.58
CA ILE A 541 -0.97 -23.24 -5.26
C ILE A 541 -1.40 -22.23 -4.20
N HIS A 542 -0.81 -21.03 -4.27
CA HIS A 542 -1.12 -19.89 -3.42
C HIS A 542 -1.61 -18.74 -4.29
N ALA A 543 -2.76 -18.18 -3.93
CA ALA A 543 -3.31 -17.01 -4.61
C ALA A 543 -3.96 -16.05 -3.62
N ASP A 544 -3.59 -14.78 -3.69
CA ASP A 544 -4.23 -13.71 -2.93
C ASP A 544 -5.19 -12.94 -3.84
N LEU A 545 -6.29 -12.46 -3.27
CA LEU A 545 -7.37 -11.77 -3.93
C LEU A 545 -7.69 -10.46 -3.20
N LEU A 546 -7.84 -9.40 -3.99
CA LEU A 546 -8.37 -8.11 -3.58
C LEU A 546 -9.58 -7.76 -4.45
N GLY A 547 -10.74 -7.60 -3.84
CA GLY A 547 -11.90 -6.97 -4.44
C GLY A 547 -12.11 -5.59 -3.84
N GLU A 548 -12.46 -4.60 -4.64
CA GLU A 548 -12.82 -3.25 -4.21
C GLU A 548 -14.14 -2.87 -4.90
N ILE A 549 -15.13 -2.52 -4.09
CA ILE A 549 -16.44 -2.05 -4.54
C ILE A 549 -16.62 -0.63 -4.01
N THR A 550 -16.62 0.34 -4.91
CA THR A 550 -16.89 1.76 -4.62
C THR A 550 -18.22 2.16 -5.25
N PRO A 551 -18.73 3.39 -5.03
CA PRO A 551 -19.88 3.89 -5.78
C PRO A 551 -19.64 4.06 -7.28
N ASP A 552 -18.39 4.05 -7.73
CA ASP A 552 -18.01 4.37 -9.11
C ASP A 552 -17.59 3.15 -9.95
N TYR A 553 -16.96 2.17 -9.30
CA TYR A 553 -16.40 1.00 -9.96
C TYR A 553 -16.27 -0.23 -9.05
N PHE A 554 -16.12 -1.38 -9.70
CA PHE A 554 -15.73 -2.67 -9.14
C PHE A 554 -14.37 -3.08 -9.70
N LEU A 555 -13.43 -3.37 -8.82
CA LEU A 555 -12.13 -3.93 -9.15
C LEU A 555 -11.98 -5.27 -8.44
N LEU A 556 -11.52 -6.28 -9.16
CA LEU A 556 -11.11 -7.56 -8.61
C LEU A 556 -9.72 -7.87 -9.16
N LYS A 557 -8.77 -8.14 -8.27
CA LYS A 557 -7.40 -8.52 -8.61
C LYS A 557 -7.05 -9.80 -7.88
N VAL A 558 -6.44 -10.74 -8.57
CA VAL A 558 -5.96 -12.01 -8.02
C VAL A 558 -4.51 -12.20 -8.45
N SER A 559 -3.61 -12.47 -7.53
CA SER A 559 -2.21 -12.75 -7.81
C SER A 559 -1.87 -14.16 -7.39
N ILE A 560 -1.37 -14.96 -8.33
CA ILE A 560 -0.83 -16.29 -8.09
C ILE A 560 0.66 -16.13 -7.85
N PHE A 561 1.14 -16.56 -6.69
CA PHE A 561 2.54 -16.43 -6.29
C PHE A 561 3.02 -17.70 -5.59
N LYS A 562 4.35 -17.88 -5.50
CA LYS A 562 5.01 -19.03 -4.82
C LYS A 562 4.37 -20.40 -5.13
N SER A 563 3.77 -20.56 -6.31
CA SER A 563 2.97 -21.74 -6.65
C SER A 563 3.80 -22.74 -7.43
N LYS A 564 3.59 -24.02 -7.15
CA LYS A 564 4.33 -25.13 -7.72
C LYS A 564 3.40 -26.30 -8.07
N LEU A 565 3.54 -26.79 -9.28
CA LEU A 565 2.87 -27.99 -9.77
C LEU A 565 3.96 -29.00 -10.18
N PHE A 566 4.26 -29.91 -9.26
CA PHE A 566 5.35 -30.89 -9.35
C PHE A 566 6.74 -30.27 -9.51
N THR A 567 7.20 -29.96 -10.73
CA THR A 567 8.47 -29.28 -11.02
C THR A 567 8.26 -27.93 -11.72
N LEU A 568 7.01 -27.63 -12.10
CA LEU A 568 6.62 -26.39 -12.75
C LEU A 568 6.34 -25.32 -11.70
N THR A 569 6.92 -24.13 -11.87
CA THR A 569 6.59 -22.95 -11.07
C THR A 569 5.53 -22.13 -11.78
N LEU A 570 4.47 -21.75 -11.07
CA LEU A 570 3.36 -20.96 -11.59
C LEU A 570 3.32 -19.58 -10.92
N SER A 571 3.12 -18.53 -11.70
CA SER A 571 2.84 -17.18 -11.21
C SER A 571 2.03 -16.39 -12.22
N GLY A 572 1.40 -15.30 -11.79
CA GLY A 572 0.73 -14.36 -12.70
C GLY A 572 -0.45 -13.67 -12.04
N ASP A 573 -0.94 -12.63 -12.69
CA ASP A 573 -2.04 -11.81 -12.16
C ASP A 573 -3.31 -11.95 -13.01
N ILE A 574 -4.47 -11.83 -12.38
CA ILE A 574 -5.79 -11.74 -13.00
C ILE A 574 -6.44 -10.45 -12.50
N ALA A 575 -7.07 -9.70 -13.39
CA ALA A 575 -7.83 -8.51 -13.03
C ALA A 575 -9.17 -8.46 -13.76
N LEU A 576 -10.21 -8.02 -13.06
CA LEU A 576 -11.51 -7.65 -13.61
C LEU A 576 -11.84 -6.25 -13.11
N PHE A 577 -12.15 -5.35 -14.03
CA PHE A 577 -12.48 -3.96 -13.75
C PHE A 577 -13.77 -3.59 -14.47
N ILE A 578 -14.72 -3.05 -13.73
CA ILE A 578 -16.01 -2.58 -14.23
C ILE A 578 -16.28 -1.20 -13.62
N LYS A 579 -16.28 -0.17 -14.45
CA LYS A 579 -16.64 1.20 -14.07
C LYS A 579 -18.01 1.52 -14.62
N TRP A 580 -18.91 1.97 -13.75
CA TRP A 580 -20.28 2.35 -14.13
C TRP A 580 -20.57 3.84 -13.93
N ALA A 581 -19.75 4.57 -13.15
CA ALA A 581 -19.84 6.03 -13.05
C ALA A 581 -18.97 6.72 -14.13
N GLY A 582 -19.47 7.82 -14.69
CA GLY A 582 -18.76 8.55 -15.74
C GLY A 582 -18.74 7.80 -17.08
N GLU A 583 -17.59 7.80 -17.76
CA GLU A 583 -17.35 6.97 -18.94
C GLU A 583 -17.22 5.51 -18.47
N GLY A 584 -18.21 4.68 -18.80
CA GLY A 584 -18.23 3.28 -18.40
C GLY A 584 -17.06 2.52 -19.04
N ALA A 585 -16.39 1.69 -18.26
CA ALA A 585 -15.22 0.92 -18.71
C ALA A 585 -15.34 -0.53 -18.26
N PHE A 586 -14.95 -1.45 -19.14
CA PHE A 586 -14.88 -2.88 -18.84
C PHE A 586 -13.53 -3.41 -19.29
N ALA A 587 -12.83 -4.10 -18.39
CA ALA A 587 -11.59 -4.81 -18.69
C ALA A 587 -11.50 -6.09 -17.86
N LEU A 588 -11.32 -7.23 -18.53
CA LEU A 588 -10.97 -8.51 -17.93
C LEU A 588 -9.61 -8.91 -18.49
N SER A 589 -8.64 -9.21 -17.63
CA SER A 589 -7.29 -9.57 -18.01
C SER A 589 -6.78 -10.74 -17.18
N VAL A 590 -6.17 -11.70 -17.85
CA VAL A 590 -5.40 -12.79 -17.26
C VAL A 590 -3.99 -12.65 -17.83
N GLY A 591 -3.01 -12.30 -16.99
CA GLY A 591 -1.63 -12.08 -17.42
C GLY A 591 -1.34 -10.67 -17.99
N GLY A 592 -2.22 -9.69 -17.85
CA GLY A 592 -2.00 -8.32 -18.33
C GLY A 592 -2.56 -8.03 -19.72
N PHE A 593 -2.17 -6.90 -20.30
CA PHE A 593 -2.71 -6.34 -21.55
C PHE A 593 -1.68 -6.37 -22.69
N PHE A 594 -2.10 -6.05 -23.90
CA PHE A 594 -1.23 -5.82 -25.04
C PHE A 594 -0.23 -4.68 -24.74
N PRO A 595 1.07 -4.81 -25.08
CA PRO A 595 2.10 -3.84 -24.66
C PRO A 595 1.83 -2.36 -25.02
N LYS A 596 1.16 -2.11 -26.16
CA LYS A 596 0.80 -0.74 -26.60
C LYS A 596 -0.61 -0.30 -26.16
N TYR A 597 -1.31 -1.08 -25.34
CA TYR A 597 -2.65 -0.74 -24.85
C TYR A 597 -2.57 0.04 -23.53
N ASP A 598 -3.27 1.18 -23.46
CA ASP A 598 -3.37 1.98 -22.23
C ASP A 598 -4.52 1.43 -21.35
N ALA A 599 -4.16 0.68 -20.32
CA ALA A 599 -5.12 0.05 -19.42
C ALA A 599 -5.62 1.03 -18.34
N PRO A 600 -6.84 0.83 -17.80
CA PRO A 600 -7.33 1.62 -16.67
C PRO A 600 -6.32 1.68 -15.53
N LYS A 601 -5.98 2.90 -15.09
CA LYS A 601 -4.91 3.16 -14.12
C LYS A 601 -5.15 2.48 -12.77
N GLU A 602 -6.42 2.27 -12.42
CA GLU A 602 -6.88 1.62 -11.19
C GLU A 602 -6.42 0.15 -11.09
N ILE A 603 -6.25 -0.55 -12.22
CA ILE A 603 -5.79 -1.95 -12.25
C ILE A 603 -4.30 -2.05 -11.85
N GLY A 604 -3.52 -1.02 -12.19
CA GLY A 604 -2.08 -1.01 -12.05
C GLY A 604 -1.38 -2.02 -12.97
N LYS A 605 -0.10 -2.30 -12.69
CA LYS A 605 0.69 -3.26 -13.46
C LYS A 605 0.29 -4.71 -13.10
N LEU A 606 0.15 -5.54 -14.14
CA LEU A 606 -0.13 -6.98 -14.04
C LEU A 606 1.04 -7.79 -14.58
N ASP A 607 1.40 -8.87 -13.89
CA ASP A 607 2.38 -9.82 -14.36
C ASP A 607 1.75 -10.88 -15.26
N ARG A 608 2.49 -11.28 -16.29
CA ARG A 608 2.13 -12.35 -17.23
C ARG A 608 1.90 -13.66 -16.49
N LEU A 609 0.98 -14.50 -17.00
CA LEU A 609 0.85 -15.87 -16.50
C LEU A 609 2.08 -16.65 -16.94
N SER A 610 2.94 -17.03 -16.00
CA SER A 610 4.23 -17.65 -16.25
C SER A 610 4.25 -19.08 -15.72
N ILE A 611 4.74 -19.99 -16.56
CA ILE A 611 5.07 -21.37 -16.22
C ILE A 611 6.57 -21.54 -16.44
N GLY A 612 7.30 -21.69 -15.34
CA GLY A 612 8.73 -22.00 -15.35
C GLY A 612 8.96 -23.49 -15.19
N PHE A 613 9.85 -24.06 -16.00
CA PHE A 613 10.34 -25.42 -15.85
C PHE A 613 11.86 -25.38 -15.68
N LYS A 614 12.32 -25.85 -14.51
CA LYS A 614 13.75 -26.11 -14.25
C LYS A 614 13.96 -27.62 -14.18
N PRO A 615 14.48 -28.26 -15.24
CA PRO A 615 14.86 -29.67 -15.17
C PRO A 615 15.97 -29.90 -14.12
N PRO A 616 16.26 -31.16 -13.74
CA PRO A 616 17.31 -31.49 -12.77
C PRO A 616 18.73 -31.10 -13.20
N VAL A 617 18.89 -30.54 -14.40
CA VAL A 617 20.15 -30.01 -14.90
C VAL A 617 20.18 -28.49 -14.68
N ASP A 618 21.17 -28.00 -13.96
CA ASP A 618 21.24 -26.58 -13.60
C ASP A 618 21.52 -25.65 -14.77
N TRP A 619 21.99 -26.19 -15.90
CA TRP A 619 22.33 -25.44 -17.10
C TRP A 619 21.12 -25.06 -17.97
N LEU A 620 19.91 -25.60 -17.75
CA LEU A 620 18.76 -25.34 -18.64
C LEU A 620 17.59 -24.71 -17.87
N LYS A 621 17.01 -23.66 -18.41
CA LYS A 621 15.79 -23.01 -17.89
C LYS A 621 14.83 -22.70 -19.04
N ILE A 622 13.57 -23.11 -18.87
CA ILE A 622 12.48 -22.85 -19.82
C ILE A 622 11.41 -22.05 -19.10
N THR A 623 10.99 -20.93 -19.67
CA THR A 623 9.88 -20.12 -19.15
C THR A 623 8.89 -19.87 -20.28
N ALA A 624 7.62 -20.20 -20.06
CA ALA A 624 6.53 -19.84 -20.96
C ALA A 624 5.62 -18.83 -20.27
N GLU A 625 5.36 -17.71 -20.92
CA GLU A 625 4.49 -16.64 -20.47
C GLU A 625 3.32 -16.48 -21.43
N ALA A 626 2.14 -16.17 -20.91
CA ALA A 626 0.97 -15.89 -21.73
C ALA A 626 0.07 -14.83 -21.07
N TYR A 627 -0.74 -14.18 -21.89
CA TYR A 627 -1.83 -13.33 -21.43
C TYR A 627 -3.02 -13.34 -22.39
N VAL A 628 -4.18 -13.03 -21.84
CA VAL A 628 -5.42 -12.77 -22.57
C VAL A 628 -6.13 -11.62 -21.87
N ALA A 629 -6.58 -10.62 -22.63
CA ALA A 629 -7.42 -9.56 -22.12
C ALA A 629 -8.62 -9.29 -23.04
N ILE A 630 -9.74 -8.92 -22.44
CA ILE A 630 -11.00 -8.57 -23.10
C ILE A 630 -11.42 -7.22 -22.55
N THR A 631 -11.64 -6.25 -23.44
CA THR A 631 -12.10 -4.90 -23.09
C THR A 631 -13.44 -4.62 -23.77
N SER A 632 -14.04 -3.46 -23.52
CA SER A 632 -15.29 -3.05 -24.18
C SER A 632 -15.23 -3.08 -25.72
N ASN A 633 -14.05 -2.91 -26.31
CA ASN A 633 -13.86 -2.77 -27.76
C ASN A 633 -12.73 -3.63 -28.35
N SER A 634 -12.02 -4.44 -27.55
CA SER A 634 -10.91 -5.24 -28.04
C SER A 634 -10.79 -6.61 -27.37
N ILE A 635 -10.20 -7.56 -28.09
CA ILE A 635 -9.63 -8.78 -27.53
C ILE A 635 -8.13 -8.77 -27.78
N GLN A 636 -7.37 -9.17 -26.77
CA GLN A 636 -5.92 -9.09 -26.73
C GLN A 636 -5.39 -10.42 -26.24
N PHE A 637 -4.34 -10.92 -26.85
CA PHE A 637 -3.68 -12.12 -26.36
C PHE A 637 -2.25 -12.16 -26.86
N GLY A 638 -1.41 -12.87 -26.14
CA GLY A 638 -0.05 -13.08 -26.55
C GLY A 638 0.68 -14.03 -25.64
N GLY A 639 1.90 -14.36 -26.01
CA GLY A 639 2.76 -15.20 -25.20
C GLY A 639 4.21 -15.11 -25.62
N LYS A 640 5.08 -15.50 -24.69
CA LYS A 640 6.52 -15.54 -24.85
C LYS A 640 7.05 -16.89 -24.38
N LEU A 641 7.85 -17.55 -25.19
CA LEU A 641 8.64 -18.70 -24.79
C LEU A 641 10.10 -18.27 -24.72
N ASP A 642 10.72 -18.48 -23.57
CA ASP A 642 12.11 -18.11 -23.27
C ASP A 642 12.88 -19.37 -22.87
N LEU A 643 14.00 -19.62 -23.55
CA LEU A 643 14.87 -20.77 -23.38
C LEU A 643 16.29 -20.27 -23.11
N SER A 644 16.82 -20.55 -21.91
CA SER A 644 18.19 -20.21 -21.56
C SER A 644 19.00 -21.46 -21.19
N ALA A 645 20.20 -21.55 -21.74
CA ALA A 645 21.17 -22.60 -21.48
C ALA A 645 22.51 -21.98 -21.05
N ASP A 646 23.01 -22.30 -19.86
CA ASP A 646 24.26 -21.73 -19.31
C ASP A 646 25.20 -22.84 -18.78
N VAL A 647 26.38 -22.95 -19.38
CA VAL A 647 27.43 -23.93 -19.01
C VAL A 647 28.69 -23.25 -18.43
N GLY A 648 28.57 -22.00 -17.95
CA GLY A 648 29.61 -21.24 -17.28
C GLY A 648 30.50 -20.43 -18.22
N VAL A 649 31.20 -21.09 -19.14
CA VAL A 649 32.06 -20.38 -20.14
C VAL A 649 31.28 -19.89 -21.35
N ALA A 650 30.11 -20.48 -21.61
CA ALA A 650 29.23 -20.14 -22.71
C ALA A 650 27.76 -20.23 -22.27
N SER A 651 26.93 -19.36 -22.83
CA SER A 651 25.49 -19.36 -22.62
C SER A 651 24.75 -19.14 -23.92
N ALA A 652 23.64 -19.83 -24.14
CA ALA A 652 22.73 -19.61 -25.26
C ALA A 652 21.37 -19.16 -24.72
N HIS A 653 20.77 -18.16 -25.35
CA HIS A 653 19.45 -17.65 -25.02
C HIS A 653 18.63 -17.58 -26.30
N ALA A 654 17.42 -18.14 -26.29
CA ALA A 654 16.49 -18.06 -27.40
C ALA A 654 15.13 -17.65 -26.88
N TRP A 655 14.44 -16.78 -27.62
CA TRP A 655 13.10 -16.36 -27.28
C TRP A 655 12.22 -16.24 -28.52
N ILE A 656 10.93 -16.46 -28.34
CA ILE A 656 9.89 -16.15 -29.31
C ILE A 656 8.71 -15.56 -28.57
N SER A 657 8.23 -14.41 -29.00
CA SER A 657 7.00 -13.81 -28.50
C SER A 657 6.08 -13.36 -29.63
N LEU A 658 4.79 -13.55 -29.38
CA LEU A 658 3.71 -13.14 -30.27
C LEU A 658 2.70 -12.36 -29.42
N ASP A 659 2.45 -11.11 -29.78
CA ASP A 659 1.44 -10.26 -29.15
C ASP A 659 0.42 -9.85 -30.19
N ALA A 660 -0.87 -10.01 -29.90
CA ALA A 660 -1.96 -9.66 -30.80
C ALA A 660 -3.04 -8.82 -30.10
N LEU A 661 -3.54 -7.83 -30.82
CA LEU A 661 -4.65 -6.95 -30.46
C LEU A 661 -5.66 -6.97 -31.62
N PHE A 662 -6.92 -7.25 -31.33
CA PHE A 662 -8.03 -7.11 -32.27
C PHE A 662 -9.05 -6.14 -31.68
N GLN A 663 -9.21 -4.98 -32.31
CA GLN A 663 -10.15 -3.94 -31.94
C GLN A 663 -11.34 -3.97 -32.92
N TRP A 664 -12.57 -3.91 -32.39
CA TRP A 664 -13.81 -4.03 -33.18
C TRP A 664 -14.49 -2.67 -33.45
N ALA A 665 -14.27 -1.69 -32.58
CA ALA A 665 -14.89 -0.37 -32.63
C ALA A 665 -13.85 0.74 -32.36
N PRO A 666 -13.89 1.87 -33.09
CA PRO A 666 -14.91 2.27 -34.08
C PRO A 666 -14.80 1.60 -35.46
N TYR A 667 -13.68 0.94 -35.76
CA TYR A 667 -13.51 0.07 -36.92
C TYR A 667 -12.72 -1.17 -36.54
N PHE A 668 -12.88 -2.24 -37.33
CA PHE A 668 -12.04 -3.42 -37.16
C PHE A 668 -10.59 -3.05 -37.50
N HIS A 669 -9.69 -3.23 -36.53
CA HIS A 669 -8.26 -3.03 -36.66
C HIS A 669 -7.56 -4.11 -35.85
N PHE A 670 -6.48 -4.68 -36.39
CA PHE A 670 -5.66 -5.59 -35.62
C PHE A 670 -4.20 -5.18 -35.69
N ILE A 671 -3.44 -5.56 -34.67
CA ILE A 671 -2.00 -5.41 -34.58
C ILE A 671 -1.45 -6.75 -34.10
N VAL A 672 -0.47 -7.30 -34.80
CA VAL A 672 0.29 -8.49 -34.40
C VAL A 672 1.76 -8.12 -34.39
N ILE A 673 2.41 -8.30 -33.24
CA ILE A 673 3.84 -8.11 -33.06
C ILE A 673 4.48 -9.48 -32.89
N LEU A 674 5.51 -9.76 -33.68
CA LEU A 674 6.33 -10.96 -33.59
C LEU A 674 7.76 -10.53 -33.25
N ASP A 675 8.29 -11.08 -32.17
CA ASP A 675 9.68 -10.88 -31.76
C ASP A 675 10.32 -12.26 -31.57
N VAL A 676 11.39 -12.55 -32.29
CA VAL A 676 12.08 -13.83 -32.21
C VAL A 676 13.58 -13.61 -32.28
N GLY A 677 14.32 -14.29 -31.40
CA GLY A 677 15.75 -14.17 -31.38
C GLY A 677 16.46 -15.38 -30.81
N ILE A 678 17.72 -15.53 -31.20
CA ILE A 678 18.67 -16.45 -30.60
C ILE A 678 20.01 -15.74 -30.45
N GLU A 679 20.62 -15.87 -29.28
CA GLU A 679 21.88 -15.25 -28.92
C GLU A 679 22.80 -16.28 -28.26
N VAL A 680 24.07 -16.32 -28.65
CA VAL A 680 25.11 -17.18 -28.07
C VAL A 680 26.25 -16.31 -27.55
N LYS A 681 26.50 -16.40 -26.25
CA LYS A 681 27.57 -15.68 -25.54
C LYS A 681 28.69 -16.63 -25.13
N ALA A 682 29.93 -16.15 -25.12
CA ALA A 682 31.03 -16.75 -24.38
C ALA A 682 31.82 -15.69 -23.63
N PHE A 683 32.30 -16.05 -22.43
CA PHE A 683 33.04 -15.13 -21.55
C PHE A 683 32.35 -13.78 -21.30
N GLY A 684 31.01 -13.76 -21.31
CA GLY A 684 30.20 -12.56 -21.12
C GLY A 684 30.00 -11.68 -22.36
N ALA A 685 30.59 -12.04 -23.51
CA ALA A 685 30.44 -11.33 -24.78
C ALA A 685 29.63 -12.15 -25.81
N THR A 686 28.82 -11.48 -26.62
CA THR A 686 28.02 -12.10 -27.68
C THR A 686 28.90 -12.51 -28.85
N ILE A 687 28.86 -13.79 -29.23
CA ILE A 687 29.62 -14.33 -30.37
C ILE A 687 28.77 -14.27 -31.64
N ALA A 688 27.50 -14.68 -31.52
CA ALA A 688 26.58 -14.73 -32.63
C ALA A 688 25.14 -14.56 -32.14
N GLY A 689 24.37 -13.74 -32.82
CA GLY A 689 22.96 -13.53 -32.55
C GLY A 689 22.17 -13.26 -33.83
N VAL A 690 20.91 -13.69 -33.85
CA VAL A 690 19.95 -13.28 -34.88
C VAL A 690 18.68 -12.86 -34.14
N HIS A 691 18.21 -11.64 -34.42
CA HIS A 691 16.99 -11.08 -33.86
C HIS A 691 16.10 -10.57 -34.99
N PHE A 692 14.80 -10.81 -34.87
CA PHE A 692 13.79 -10.28 -35.77
C PHE A 692 12.68 -9.67 -34.92
N HIS A 693 12.36 -8.41 -35.20
CA HIS A 693 11.23 -7.70 -34.63
C HIS A 693 10.34 -7.20 -35.77
N GLY A 694 9.08 -7.63 -35.80
CA GLY A 694 8.15 -7.24 -36.85
C GLY A 694 6.73 -6.98 -36.33
N GLU A 695 6.05 -6.03 -36.96
CA GLU A 695 4.69 -5.61 -36.68
C GLU A 695 3.85 -5.68 -37.95
N LEU A 696 2.75 -6.43 -37.87
CA LEU A 696 1.73 -6.53 -38.89
C LEU A 696 0.46 -5.87 -38.36
N SER A 697 -0.04 -4.84 -39.04
CA SER A 697 -1.25 -4.12 -38.63
C SER A 697 -2.21 -3.85 -39.78
N GLY A 698 -3.48 -3.64 -39.45
CA GLY A 698 -4.51 -3.17 -40.38
C GLY A 698 -5.26 -4.26 -41.15
N ASP A 699 -6.53 -4.03 -41.41
CA ASP A 699 -7.40 -4.92 -42.20
C ASP A 699 -7.52 -4.48 -43.67
N GLN A 700 -7.52 -3.17 -43.93
CA GLN A 700 -7.57 -2.52 -45.25
C GLN A 700 -6.99 -1.07 -45.18
N PRO A 701 -5.73 -0.80 -45.61
CA PRO A 701 -4.72 -1.75 -46.06
C PRO A 701 -3.98 -2.44 -44.92
N TRP A 702 -3.42 -3.60 -45.21
CA TRP A 702 -2.46 -4.31 -44.37
C TRP A 702 -1.12 -3.57 -44.43
N ARG A 703 -0.43 -3.47 -43.30
CA ARG A 703 0.88 -2.82 -43.16
C ARG A 703 1.83 -3.76 -42.42
N LEU A 704 3.00 -4.01 -43.00
CA LEU A 704 4.10 -4.76 -42.38
C LEU A 704 5.32 -3.85 -42.24
N GLU A 705 5.86 -3.78 -41.04
CA GLU A 705 7.12 -3.10 -40.71
C GLU A 705 7.94 -3.93 -39.72
N GLY A 706 9.26 -3.83 -39.75
CA GLY A 706 10.14 -4.58 -38.85
C GLY A 706 11.62 -4.42 -39.20
N THR A 707 12.47 -4.97 -38.35
CA THR A 707 13.93 -4.98 -38.51
C THR A 707 14.46 -6.36 -38.16
N ALA A 708 15.43 -6.84 -38.95
CA ALA A 708 16.17 -8.06 -38.67
C ALA A 708 17.64 -7.71 -38.44
N THR A 709 18.19 -8.10 -37.29
CA THR A 709 19.57 -7.83 -36.89
C THR A 709 20.33 -9.15 -36.79
N ALA A 710 21.50 -9.23 -37.42
CA ALA A 710 22.45 -10.32 -37.27
C ALA A 710 23.72 -9.80 -36.59
N GLU A 711 23.99 -10.28 -35.39
CA GLU A 711 25.16 -9.92 -34.59
C GLU A 711 26.24 -10.99 -34.75
N ILE A 712 27.48 -10.59 -35.05
CA ILE A 712 28.65 -11.47 -35.11
C ILE A 712 29.84 -10.78 -34.43
N LEU A 713 30.18 -11.23 -33.22
CA LEU A 713 31.28 -10.74 -32.37
C LEU A 713 31.26 -9.23 -32.08
N TRP A 714 31.76 -8.42 -33.01
CA TRP A 714 31.89 -6.96 -32.90
C TRP A 714 31.24 -6.21 -34.08
N TRP A 715 30.45 -6.91 -34.90
CA TRP A 715 29.71 -6.36 -36.03
C TRP A 715 28.22 -6.71 -35.94
N ASP A 716 27.36 -5.71 -36.14
CA ASP A 716 25.91 -5.87 -36.21
C ASP A 716 25.45 -5.48 -37.62
N VAL A 717 24.63 -6.34 -38.23
CA VAL A 717 24.06 -6.13 -39.57
C VAL A 717 22.55 -6.01 -39.44
N ASP A 718 22.04 -4.78 -39.57
CA ASP A 718 20.61 -4.47 -39.56
C ASP A 718 20.02 -4.49 -40.98
N VAL A 719 18.86 -5.13 -41.12
CA VAL A 719 18.06 -5.16 -42.35
C VAL A 719 16.64 -4.70 -42.02
N ASP A 720 16.30 -3.50 -42.45
CA ASP A 720 14.94 -2.96 -42.30
C ASP A 720 13.98 -3.57 -43.32
N ILE A 721 12.80 -3.95 -42.85
CA ILE A 721 11.70 -4.53 -43.63
C ILE A 721 10.50 -3.59 -43.50
N GLY A 722 10.17 -2.85 -44.56
CA GLY A 722 8.97 -2.00 -44.63
C GLY A 722 9.23 -0.50 -44.51
N PRO A 723 8.16 0.33 -44.45
CA PRO A 723 6.75 -0.07 -44.40
C PRO A 723 6.23 -0.60 -45.75
N LEU A 724 5.75 -1.84 -45.76
CA LEU A 724 5.06 -2.47 -46.90
C LEU A 724 3.55 -2.41 -46.65
N THR A 725 2.79 -1.80 -47.57
CA THR A 725 1.33 -1.73 -47.49
C THR A 725 0.67 -2.45 -48.68
N TRP A 726 -0.34 -3.28 -48.41
CA TRP A 726 -1.11 -3.97 -49.46
C TRP A 726 -2.58 -4.15 -49.08
N GLY A 727 -3.44 -4.36 -50.08
CA GLY A 727 -4.90 -4.41 -49.92
C GLY A 727 -5.59 -3.13 -50.36
N GLU A 728 -6.86 -3.25 -50.76
CA GLU A 728 -7.65 -2.11 -51.19
C GLU A 728 -7.95 -1.19 -49.98
N PRO A 729 -7.75 0.13 -50.10
CA PRO A 729 -8.28 1.08 -49.12
C PRO A 729 -9.80 0.90 -49.05
N ARG A 730 -10.36 0.84 -47.84
CA ARG A 730 -11.80 0.67 -47.65
C ARG A 730 -12.58 1.68 -48.52
N PRO A 731 -13.47 1.24 -49.43
CA PRO A 731 -14.35 2.16 -50.16
C PRO A 731 -15.18 2.96 -49.16
N THR A 732 -15.16 4.29 -49.28
CA THR A 732 -15.75 5.22 -48.31
C THR A 732 -17.28 5.17 -48.23
N ASP A 733 -17.97 4.52 -49.17
CA ASP A 733 -19.43 4.55 -49.20
C ASP A 733 -20.05 3.28 -48.64
N ALA A 734 -19.99 3.13 -47.31
CA ALA A 734 -20.98 2.33 -46.62
C ALA A 734 -22.39 2.90 -46.93
N PRO A 735 -23.43 2.05 -47.05
CA PRO A 735 -24.76 2.50 -47.46
C PRO A 735 -25.24 3.62 -46.54
N ARG A 736 -25.70 4.70 -47.16
CA ARG A 736 -26.12 5.91 -46.46
C ARG A 736 -27.22 5.56 -45.45
N ILE A 737 -26.94 5.74 -44.16
CA ILE A 737 -27.90 5.47 -43.10
C ILE A 737 -28.91 6.60 -43.06
N ASP A 738 -30.20 6.25 -42.98
CA ASP A 738 -31.24 7.24 -42.75
C ASP A 738 -31.29 7.63 -41.28
N SER A 739 -30.61 8.73 -40.93
CA SER A 739 -30.49 9.22 -39.55
C SER A 739 -31.84 9.60 -38.94
N VAL A 740 -32.79 10.05 -39.77
CA VAL A 740 -34.16 10.38 -39.32
C VAL A 740 -34.90 9.10 -38.96
N LYS A 741 -34.81 8.06 -39.79
CA LYS A 741 -35.42 6.76 -39.51
C LYS A 741 -34.81 6.10 -38.29
N ALA A 742 -33.48 6.11 -38.15
CA ALA A 742 -32.79 5.55 -36.98
C ALA A 742 -33.19 6.24 -35.67
N ALA A 743 -33.31 7.58 -35.68
CA ALA A 743 -33.83 8.32 -34.53
C ALA A 743 -35.31 8.00 -34.26
N ALA A 744 -36.14 7.88 -35.31
CA ALA A 744 -37.55 7.54 -35.16
C ALA A 744 -37.76 6.14 -34.58
N ASP A 745 -37.04 5.12 -35.07
CA ASP A 745 -37.10 3.75 -34.57
C ASP A 745 -36.66 3.69 -33.10
N ALA A 746 -35.61 4.44 -32.73
CA ALA A 746 -35.14 4.54 -31.35
C ALA A 746 -36.16 5.23 -30.42
N LEU A 747 -36.87 6.25 -30.91
CA LEU A 747 -37.93 6.94 -30.15
C LEU A 747 -39.23 6.12 -30.07
N GLN A 748 -39.46 5.15 -30.95
CA GLN A 748 -40.62 4.25 -30.87
C GLN A 748 -40.44 3.14 -29.82
N ALA A 749 -39.20 2.84 -29.42
CA ALA A 749 -38.93 1.83 -28.42
C ALA A 749 -39.55 2.20 -27.07
N GLU A 750 -40.20 1.24 -26.41
CA GLU A 750 -40.85 1.47 -25.11
C GLU A 750 -39.86 1.98 -24.04
N ALA A 751 -38.61 1.51 -24.09
CA ALA A 751 -37.54 1.91 -23.19
C ALA A 751 -37.12 3.39 -23.34
N ALA A 752 -37.44 4.04 -24.46
CA ALA A 752 -37.11 5.45 -24.69
C ALA A 752 -37.97 6.42 -23.87
N TRP A 753 -39.11 5.94 -23.34
CA TRP A 753 -40.08 6.76 -22.62
C TRP A 753 -40.00 6.48 -21.13
N THR A 754 -39.87 7.52 -20.30
CA THR A 754 -39.79 7.39 -18.84
C THR A 754 -40.74 8.39 -18.16
N PRO A 755 -41.71 7.92 -17.35
CA PRO A 755 -42.57 8.81 -16.59
C PRO A 755 -41.79 9.49 -15.46
N ILE A 756 -41.86 10.82 -15.39
CA ILE A 756 -41.34 11.64 -14.29
C ILE A 756 -42.50 12.09 -13.41
N LEU A 757 -42.38 11.87 -12.10
CA LEU A 757 -43.38 12.32 -11.12
C LEU A 757 -43.27 13.84 -10.86
N PRO A 758 -44.37 14.52 -10.49
CA PRO A 758 -44.35 15.91 -10.04
C PRO A 758 -43.42 16.09 -8.83
N ALA A 759 -42.77 17.25 -8.71
CA ALA A 759 -41.79 17.54 -7.63
C ALA A 759 -42.37 17.39 -6.21
N ASP A 760 -43.69 17.58 -6.05
CA ASP A 760 -44.39 17.54 -4.76
C ASP A 760 -45.10 16.20 -4.50
N ALA A 761 -44.92 15.21 -5.38
CA ALA A 761 -45.57 13.91 -5.24
C ALA A 761 -44.87 13.06 -4.16
N LEU A 762 -45.49 12.97 -2.98
CA LEU A 762 -45.12 11.99 -1.95
C LEU A 762 -45.31 10.57 -2.53
N GLN A 763 -44.24 9.76 -2.58
CA GLN A 763 -44.22 8.35 -3.03
C GLN A 763 -45.01 7.38 -2.11
N LEU A 764 -46.15 7.79 -1.57
CA LEU A 764 -47.01 6.91 -0.77
C LEU A 764 -47.84 5.95 -1.63
N ALA A 765 -47.94 6.21 -2.94
CA ALA A 765 -48.63 5.35 -3.90
C ALA A 765 -47.71 5.05 -5.10
N ARG A 766 -47.62 3.77 -5.47
CA ARG A 766 -46.92 3.29 -6.67
C ARG A 766 -47.95 2.62 -7.58
N PHE A 767 -47.92 2.94 -8.88
CA PHE A 767 -48.68 2.17 -9.86
C PHE A 767 -48.13 0.74 -9.90
N THR A 768 -49.00 -0.25 -9.70
CA THR A 768 -48.67 -1.64 -9.95
C THR A 768 -48.90 -1.93 -11.42
N ASP A 769 -47.93 -2.58 -12.06
CA ASP A 769 -48.08 -3.02 -13.44
C ASP A 769 -49.12 -4.13 -13.49
N THR A 770 -50.23 -3.90 -14.19
CA THR A 770 -51.31 -4.88 -14.37
C THR A 770 -51.15 -5.68 -15.67
N GLY A 771 -50.00 -5.57 -16.36
CA GLY A 771 -49.76 -6.24 -17.63
C GLY A 771 -50.56 -5.62 -18.80
N GLY A 772 -50.90 -4.33 -18.69
CA GLY A 772 -51.61 -3.55 -19.72
C GLY A 772 -50.79 -2.32 -20.15
N ASP A 773 -51.44 -1.33 -20.77
CA ASP A 773 -50.79 -0.10 -21.24
C ASP A 773 -50.07 0.65 -20.10
N ARG A 774 -48.89 1.22 -20.41
CA ARG A 774 -48.06 1.95 -19.45
C ARG A 774 -48.81 3.16 -18.88
N LEU A 775 -49.01 3.18 -17.57
CA LEU A 775 -49.77 4.23 -16.88
C LEU A 775 -48.88 5.44 -16.56
N PHE A 776 -49.38 6.64 -16.88
CA PHE A 776 -48.69 7.91 -16.63
C PHE A 776 -49.43 8.72 -15.57
N HIS A 777 -48.68 9.37 -14.68
CA HIS A 777 -49.27 10.28 -13.71
C HIS A 777 -49.85 11.51 -14.45
N PRO A 778 -51.13 11.89 -14.23
CA PRO A 778 -51.79 12.94 -14.99
C PRO A 778 -51.17 14.34 -14.79
N LEU A 779 -50.51 14.56 -13.66
CA LEU A 779 -49.72 15.77 -13.37
C LEU A 779 -48.21 15.58 -13.58
N GLY A 780 -47.80 14.38 -14.00
CA GLY A 780 -46.39 14.04 -14.25
C GLY A 780 -45.87 14.62 -15.55
N ARG A 781 -44.57 14.49 -15.76
CA ARG A 781 -43.91 14.79 -17.02
C ARG A 781 -43.48 13.48 -17.68
N LEU A 782 -43.21 13.53 -18.97
CA LEU A 782 -42.74 12.40 -19.72
C LEU A 782 -41.39 12.74 -20.31
N GLU A 783 -40.35 12.06 -19.85
CA GLU A 783 -39.04 12.13 -20.49
C GLU A 783 -39.02 11.17 -21.66
N VAL A 784 -38.68 11.67 -22.85
CA VAL A 784 -38.34 10.84 -24.00
C VAL A 784 -36.85 11.03 -24.28
N LYS A 785 -36.11 9.93 -24.32
CA LYS A 785 -34.66 9.92 -24.48
C LYS A 785 -34.24 8.73 -25.34
N GLN A 786 -33.35 8.96 -26.31
CA GLN A 786 -32.72 7.88 -27.08
C GLN A 786 -31.21 8.10 -27.19
N ALA A 787 -30.45 7.02 -27.38
CA ALA A 787 -28.99 7.04 -27.39
C ALA A 787 -28.37 6.63 -28.74
N GLN A 788 -29.17 6.57 -29.81
CA GLN A 788 -28.72 6.09 -31.12
C GLN A 788 -28.17 7.21 -32.01
N VAL A 789 -28.81 8.39 -32.00
CA VAL A 789 -28.43 9.53 -32.86
C VAL A 789 -28.50 10.84 -32.06
N PRO A 790 -27.45 11.67 -32.00
CA PRO A 790 -27.54 12.95 -31.33
C PRO A 790 -28.51 13.88 -32.11
N LEU A 791 -29.50 14.38 -31.39
CA LEU A 791 -30.52 15.30 -31.90
C LEU A 791 -30.01 16.73 -31.87
N GLU A 792 -30.59 17.58 -32.70
CA GLU A 792 -30.26 18.99 -32.85
C GLU A 792 -28.75 19.27 -33.01
N THR A 793 -27.97 18.27 -33.43
CA THR A 793 -26.52 18.33 -33.59
C THR A 793 -26.17 17.99 -35.03
N GLN A 794 -25.16 18.67 -35.58
CA GLN A 794 -24.67 18.35 -36.91
C GLN A 794 -23.86 17.04 -36.86
N ILE A 795 -24.21 16.09 -37.71
CA ILE A 795 -23.58 14.77 -37.85
C ILE A 795 -23.21 14.51 -39.31
N ASP A 796 -22.06 13.89 -39.53
CA ASP A 796 -21.56 13.53 -40.86
C ASP A 796 -21.76 12.04 -41.15
N ARG A 797 -21.73 11.22 -40.11
CA ARG A 797 -21.81 9.75 -40.18
C ARG A 797 -22.49 9.16 -38.95
N ILE A 798 -22.84 7.87 -39.01
CA ILE A 798 -23.17 7.03 -37.86
C ILE A 798 -22.29 5.79 -38.00
N GLY A 799 -21.34 5.61 -37.09
CA GLY A 799 -20.32 4.57 -37.20
C GLY A 799 -19.46 4.79 -38.44
N SER A 800 -19.43 3.81 -39.34
CA SER A 800 -18.69 3.87 -40.60
C SER A 800 -19.48 4.42 -41.78
N SER A 801 -20.78 4.71 -41.63
CA SER A 801 -21.67 5.05 -42.75
C SER A 801 -22.07 6.52 -42.77
N SER A 802 -22.07 7.14 -43.95
CA SER A 802 -22.57 8.51 -44.12
C SER A 802 -24.08 8.59 -43.85
N VAL A 803 -24.57 9.75 -43.42
CA VAL A 803 -26.00 9.94 -43.10
C VAL A 803 -26.78 10.61 -44.22
N SER A 804 -28.07 10.24 -44.36
CA SER A 804 -29.05 10.86 -45.28
C SER A 804 -29.29 12.33 -44.96
N ALA A 805 -29.43 12.65 -43.67
CA ALA A 805 -29.63 13.97 -43.13
C ALA A 805 -28.57 14.23 -42.06
N ASN A 806 -27.91 15.38 -42.16
CA ASN A 806 -26.82 15.77 -41.29
C ASN A 806 -27.29 16.39 -39.96
N ARG A 807 -28.59 16.47 -39.71
CA ARG A 807 -29.15 16.96 -38.44
C ARG A 807 -30.59 16.47 -38.30
N VAL A 808 -30.94 15.94 -37.12
CA VAL A 808 -32.31 15.50 -36.80
C VAL A 808 -32.91 16.50 -35.81
N TYR A 809 -34.09 17.03 -36.12
CA TYR A 809 -34.82 17.94 -35.25
C TYR A 809 -36.08 17.26 -34.70
N LEU A 810 -36.40 17.53 -33.44
CA LEU A 810 -37.70 17.17 -32.88
C LEU A 810 -38.71 18.28 -33.17
N ALA A 811 -39.87 17.90 -33.70
CA ALA A 811 -40.99 18.81 -33.84
C ALA A 811 -41.68 19.04 -32.47
N GLN A 812 -42.59 20.02 -32.42
CA GLN A 812 -43.42 20.25 -31.23
C GLN A 812 -44.14 18.94 -30.83
N PRO A 813 -44.01 18.47 -29.57
CA PRO A 813 -44.67 17.25 -29.14
C PRO A 813 -46.19 17.43 -29.15
N MET A 814 -46.91 16.40 -29.61
CA MET A 814 -48.36 16.37 -29.70
C MET A 814 -48.92 15.21 -28.87
N VAL A 815 -49.98 15.46 -28.10
CA VAL A 815 -50.78 14.42 -27.44
C VAL A 815 -52.13 14.35 -28.15
N GLY A 816 -52.30 13.35 -29.01
CA GLY A 816 -53.41 13.32 -29.96
C GLY A 816 -53.35 14.52 -30.91
N ALA A 817 -54.36 15.39 -30.87
CA ALA A 817 -54.42 16.62 -31.67
C ALA A 817 -54.03 17.89 -30.88
N ILE A 818 -53.56 17.75 -29.64
CA ILE A 818 -53.25 18.87 -28.74
C ILE A 818 -51.73 19.06 -28.66
N GLU A 819 -51.26 20.30 -28.83
CA GLU A 819 -49.86 20.65 -28.61
C GLU A 819 -49.50 20.47 -27.12
N ALA A 820 -48.50 19.63 -26.86
CA ALA A 820 -47.93 19.48 -25.53
C ALA A 820 -46.73 20.42 -25.36
N ALA A 821 -46.42 20.80 -24.12
CA ALA A 821 -45.28 21.65 -23.83
C ALA A 821 -43.97 20.85 -23.82
N ALA A 822 -42.99 21.24 -24.64
CA ALA A 822 -41.60 20.81 -24.50
C ALA A 822 -40.93 21.65 -23.40
N VAL A 823 -40.68 21.05 -22.24
CA VAL A 823 -40.25 21.75 -21.02
C VAL A 823 -38.73 22.00 -21.03
N SER A 824 -37.96 21.02 -21.48
CA SER A 824 -36.50 21.09 -21.57
C SER A 824 -35.94 20.04 -22.53
N THR A 825 -34.76 20.30 -23.08
CA THR A 825 -34.00 19.29 -23.83
C THR A 825 -33.27 18.35 -22.87
N VAL A 826 -33.25 17.07 -23.22
CA VAL A 826 -32.52 16.03 -22.48
C VAL A 826 -31.20 15.81 -23.21
N GLN A 827 -30.10 15.79 -22.47
CA GLN A 827 -28.76 15.54 -23.01
C GLN A 827 -28.37 14.08 -22.73
N ASP A 828 -27.55 13.51 -23.61
CA ASP A 828 -26.90 12.22 -23.39
C ASP A 828 -25.47 12.23 -23.94
N ARG A 829 -24.71 11.21 -23.57
CA ARG A 829 -23.31 11.06 -23.98
C ARG A 829 -23.20 10.36 -25.32
N PHE A 830 -22.65 11.05 -26.31
CA PHE A 830 -22.38 10.52 -27.65
C PHE A 830 -20.89 10.62 -27.96
N SER A 831 -20.33 9.60 -28.61
CA SER A 831 -18.93 9.62 -29.03
C SER A 831 -18.74 10.49 -30.28
N PRO A 832 -17.99 11.61 -30.22
CA PRO A 832 -17.83 12.50 -31.37
C PRO A 832 -17.23 11.77 -32.59
N GLY A 833 -16.29 10.86 -32.37
CA GLY A 833 -15.66 10.06 -33.44
C GLY A 833 -16.65 9.15 -34.18
N HIS A 834 -17.74 8.76 -33.52
CA HIS A 834 -18.80 7.94 -34.11
C HIS A 834 -19.75 8.75 -35.03
N PHE A 835 -19.85 10.08 -34.84
CA PHE A 835 -20.83 10.92 -35.55
C PHE A 835 -20.23 12.01 -36.44
N LEU A 836 -19.01 12.48 -36.16
CA LEU A 836 -18.32 13.54 -36.88
C LEU A 836 -17.16 12.97 -37.70
N ALA A 837 -16.88 13.58 -38.85
CA ALA A 837 -15.68 13.29 -39.64
C ALA A 837 -14.46 14.03 -39.07
N LEU A 838 -13.78 13.41 -38.09
CA LEU A 838 -12.59 13.97 -37.43
C LEU A 838 -11.29 13.40 -38.01
N LYS A 839 -10.22 14.21 -38.01
CA LYS A 839 -8.84 13.74 -38.27
C LYS A 839 -8.27 13.03 -37.05
N ASP A 840 -7.29 12.15 -37.23
CA ASP A 840 -6.71 11.32 -36.16
C ASP A 840 -6.14 12.14 -34.99
N ASP A 841 -5.47 13.26 -35.28
CA ASP A 841 -4.93 14.20 -34.29
C ASP A 841 -6.04 14.86 -33.45
N GLN A 842 -7.19 15.15 -34.06
CA GLN A 842 -8.36 15.71 -33.39
C GLN A 842 -9.13 14.67 -32.58
N LEU A 843 -9.13 13.41 -33.03
CA LEU A 843 -9.78 12.29 -32.33
C LEU A 843 -9.04 11.96 -31.03
N MET A 844 -7.70 12.02 -31.04
CA MET A 844 -6.86 11.82 -29.85
C MET A 844 -6.90 12.98 -28.85
N ALA A 845 -7.24 14.19 -29.31
CA ALA A 845 -7.30 15.39 -28.47
C ALA A 845 -8.70 15.65 -27.87
N ARG A 846 -9.73 14.91 -28.29
CA ARG A 846 -11.10 15.07 -27.81
C ARG A 846 -11.45 14.03 -26.74
N PRO A 847 -12.39 14.34 -25.83
CA PRO A 847 -12.98 13.35 -24.94
C PRO A 847 -13.66 12.23 -25.74
N ASP A 848 -13.64 11.00 -25.20
CA ASP A 848 -14.26 9.82 -25.84
C ASP A 848 -15.79 10.00 -26.02
N PHE A 849 -16.43 10.77 -25.13
CA PHE A 849 -17.85 11.12 -25.17
C PHE A 849 -18.12 12.61 -24.85
N GLU A 850 -19.04 13.23 -25.60
CA GLU A 850 -19.53 14.60 -25.37
C GLU A 850 -21.04 14.60 -25.07
N GLN A 851 -21.50 15.55 -24.26
CA GLN A 851 -22.93 15.75 -23.98
C GLN A 851 -23.60 16.41 -25.18
N MET A 852 -24.56 15.72 -25.80
CA MET A 852 -25.34 16.22 -26.94
C MET A 852 -26.85 15.99 -26.71
N PRO A 853 -27.75 16.79 -27.32
CA PRO A 853 -29.18 16.60 -27.16
C PRO A 853 -29.61 15.21 -27.64
N ALA A 854 -30.40 14.52 -26.84
CA ALA A 854 -30.76 13.13 -27.05
C ALA A 854 -32.28 12.89 -26.97
N GLY A 855 -33.02 13.90 -26.50
CA GLY A 855 -34.46 13.84 -26.33
C GLY A 855 -35.02 15.11 -25.71
N LEU A 856 -36.22 15.01 -25.14
CA LEU A 856 -36.93 16.14 -24.51
C LEU A 856 -37.82 15.68 -23.36
N VAL A 857 -38.18 16.62 -22.49
CA VAL A 857 -39.20 16.40 -21.46
C VAL A 857 -40.52 17.03 -21.93
N VAL A 858 -41.56 16.22 -22.09
CA VAL A 858 -42.92 16.63 -22.44
C VAL A 858 -43.75 16.81 -21.19
N ALA A 859 -44.59 17.85 -21.15
CA ALA A 859 -45.68 17.98 -20.20
C ALA A 859 -46.96 18.39 -20.92
N ALA A 860 -48.13 17.97 -20.42
CA ALA A 860 -49.42 18.38 -20.97
C ALA A 860 -49.60 19.91 -20.94
N SER A 861 -48.99 20.58 -19.95
CA SER A 861 -48.98 22.03 -19.78
C SER A 861 -47.87 22.46 -18.83
N ALA A 862 -47.41 23.72 -18.91
CA ALA A 862 -46.43 24.27 -17.97
C ALA A 862 -46.99 24.47 -16.53
N ARG A 863 -48.32 24.39 -16.37
CA ARG A 863 -49.06 24.50 -15.10
C ARG A 863 -50.21 23.46 -15.08
N PRO A 864 -50.56 22.85 -13.94
CA PRO A 864 -51.70 21.93 -13.85
C PRO A 864 -52.98 22.55 -14.43
N VAL A 865 -53.58 21.91 -15.42
CA VAL A 865 -54.90 22.28 -15.94
C VAL A 865 -55.90 21.25 -15.41
N PHE A 866 -56.78 21.67 -14.51
CA PHE A 866 -57.82 20.80 -13.96
C PHE A 866 -59.03 20.83 -14.88
N THR A 867 -59.48 19.67 -15.35
CA THR A 867 -60.76 19.49 -16.06
C THR A 867 -61.87 19.17 -15.06
N SER A 868 -63.09 18.95 -15.57
CA SER A 868 -64.22 18.45 -14.75
C SER A 868 -63.87 17.14 -14.03
N ASP A 869 -64.40 17.01 -12.82
CA ASP A 869 -64.20 15.84 -11.95
C ASP A 869 -64.59 14.54 -12.65
N VAL A 870 -63.68 13.56 -12.63
CA VAL A 870 -63.97 12.19 -13.06
C VAL A 870 -64.05 11.31 -11.82
N HIS A 871 -65.25 10.83 -11.50
CA HIS A 871 -65.44 9.90 -10.39
C HIS A 871 -65.06 8.48 -10.83
N ALA A 872 -64.00 7.93 -10.23
CA ALA A 872 -63.65 6.51 -10.34
C ALA A 872 -64.01 5.79 -9.04
N ALA A 873 -64.55 4.57 -9.15
CA ALA A 873 -64.74 3.70 -7.99
C ALA A 873 -63.38 3.10 -7.59
N TYR A 874 -62.88 3.46 -6.40
CA TYR A 874 -61.61 2.94 -5.88
C TYR A 874 -61.83 1.67 -5.04
N ALA A 875 -61.02 0.64 -5.27
CA ALA A 875 -60.89 -0.52 -4.38
C ALA A 875 -59.49 -0.53 -3.76
N TRP A 876 -59.39 -0.80 -2.46
CA TRP A 876 -58.14 -0.71 -1.70
C TRP A 876 -57.69 -2.09 -1.23
N ASN A 877 -56.44 -2.47 -1.50
CA ASN A 877 -55.83 -3.71 -1.02
C ASN A 877 -54.58 -3.40 -0.19
N THR A 878 -54.47 -4.00 1.00
CA THR A 878 -53.29 -3.87 1.88
C THR A 878 -52.33 -5.04 1.64
N VAL A 879 -51.06 -4.75 1.33
CA VAL A 879 -50.00 -5.76 1.09
C VAL A 879 -48.95 -5.69 2.19
N TYR A 880 -48.46 -6.85 2.65
CA TYR A 880 -47.43 -6.96 3.69
C TYR A 880 -46.08 -7.37 3.07
N PRO A 881 -44.96 -6.67 3.33
CA PRO A 881 -43.68 -6.84 2.62
C PRO A 881 -43.06 -8.25 2.64
N HIS A 882 -43.48 -9.12 3.57
CA HIS A 882 -42.93 -10.47 3.74
C HIS A 882 -43.90 -11.57 3.26
N ARG A 883 -44.96 -11.21 2.54
CA ARG A 883 -45.88 -12.16 1.90
C ARG A 883 -46.08 -11.73 0.45
N PRO A 884 -45.45 -12.43 -0.51
CA PRO A 884 -45.50 -12.05 -1.92
C PRO A 884 -46.85 -12.35 -2.59
N GLU A 885 -47.71 -13.16 -1.96
CA GLU A 885 -49.08 -13.34 -2.43
C GLU A 885 -49.97 -12.21 -1.88
N PRO A 886 -50.80 -11.55 -2.73
CA PRO A 886 -51.85 -10.70 -2.21
C PRO A 886 -52.67 -11.56 -1.25
N VAL A 887 -53.00 -11.04 -0.07
CA VAL A 887 -54.06 -11.63 0.73
C VAL A 887 -55.33 -11.42 -0.09
N VAL A 888 -55.60 -12.35 -1.02
CA VAL A 888 -56.94 -12.59 -1.48
C VAL A 888 -57.66 -12.82 -0.16
N ALA A 889 -58.53 -11.88 0.23
CA ALA A 889 -59.58 -12.17 1.19
C ALA A 889 -60.49 -13.18 0.47
N GLY A 890 -59.94 -14.38 0.27
CA GLY A 890 -60.65 -15.54 -0.15
C GLY A 890 -61.67 -15.69 0.93
N THR A 891 -62.91 -15.53 0.52
CA THR A 891 -64.12 -15.99 1.16
C THR A 891 -64.05 -17.50 1.39
N ASP A 892 -63.04 -17.92 2.12
CA ASP A 892 -62.85 -19.26 2.65
C ASP A 892 -63.59 -19.25 3.99
N HIS A 893 -64.92 -19.28 3.87
CA HIS A 893 -65.84 -19.65 4.94
C HIS A 893 -65.57 -21.10 5.35
N TRP A 894 -64.44 -21.35 5.99
CA TRP A 894 -64.27 -22.55 6.80
C TRP A 894 -65.16 -22.39 8.02
N LYS A 895 -66.27 -23.13 8.01
CA LYS A 895 -67.20 -23.31 9.12
C LYS A 895 -66.47 -23.93 10.32
N ILE A 896 -65.72 -23.11 11.04
CA ILE A 896 -65.18 -23.42 12.37
C ILE A 896 -65.82 -22.49 13.41
N ALA A 897 -66.98 -21.90 13.12
CA ALA A 897 -67.71 -21.04 14.07
C ALA A 897 -68.11 -21.78 15.37
N GLY A 898 -68.27 -23.11 15.33
CA GLY A 898 -68.67 -23.92 16.50
C GLY A 898 -67.54 -24.31 17.45
N ILE A 899 -66.30 -24.47 16.96
CA ILE A 899 -65.15 -24.95 17.78
C ILE A 899 -64.19 -23.79 18.11
N ALA A 900 -64.15 -22.75 17.26
CA ALA A 900 -63.34 -21.56 17.45
C ALA A 900 -63.69 -20.78 18.73
N LYS A 901 -64.98 -20.70 19.09
CA LYS A 901 -65.43 -19.82 20.18
C LYS A 901 -64.87 -20.24 21.56
N THR A 902 -64.63 -21.54 21.76
CA THR A 902 -64.14 -22.10 23.02
C THR A 902 -62.61 -22.15 23.07
N MET A 903 -61.94 -22.42 21.94
CA MET A 903 -60.46 -22.49 21.87
C MET A 903 -59.80 -21.11 21.78
N LEU A 904 -60.49 -20.09 21.22
CA LEU A 904 -59.94 -18.73 21.04
C LEU A 904 -60.28 -17.76 22.18
N ALA A 905 -60.99 -18.21 23.22
CA ALA A 905 -61.18 -17.43 24.44
C ALA A 905 -59.96 -17.48 25.39
N ALA A 906 -58.98 -18.36 25.15
CA ALA A 906 -57.91 -18.67 26.09
C ALA A 906 -56.55 -17.99 25.80
N SER A 907 -56.43 -17.12 24.79
CA SER A 907 -55.14 -16.50 24.46
C SER A 907 -55.27 -15.06 23.93
N ALA A 908 -54.55 -14.13 24.57
CA ALA A 908 -54.42 -12.74 24.13
C ALA A 908 -53.78 -12.61 22.74
N VAL A 909 -53.03 -13.62 22.28
CA VAL A 909 -52.33 -13.63 20.99
C VAL A 909 -53.30 -13.81 19.82
N ALA A 910 -54.45 -14.44 20.02
CA ALA A 910 -55.46 -14.59 18.98
C ALA A 910 -56.32 -13.32 18.76
N LYS A 911 -56.51 -12.50 19.80
CA LYS A 911 -57.24 -11.21 19.70
C LYS A 911 -56.48 -10.17 18.86
N ALA A 912 -55.14 -10.16 18.94
CA ALA A 912 -54.32 -9.20 18.20
C ALA A 912 -54.37 -9.42 16.67
N ARG A 913 -54.59 -10.66 16.20
CA ARG A 913 -54.61 -11.00 14.77
C ARG A 913 -55.83 -10.49 13.99
N ARG A 914 -56.85 -9.91 14.65
CA ARG A 914 -58.03 -9.32 13.99
C ARG A 914 -58.10 -7.79 13.99
N GLN A 915 -57.13 -7.09 14.57
CA GLN A 915 -57.06 -5.62 14.51
C GLN A 915 -56.10 -5.11 13.41
N SER A 916 -56.08 -5.77 12.26
CA SER A 916 -55.60 -5.18 11.01
C SER A 916 -56.79 -4.72 10.16
N ALA A 917 -57.71 -3.97 10.77
CA ALA A 917 -58.72 -3.24 10.02
C ALA A 917 -58.05 -2.01 9.39
N ASN A 918 -58.29 -1.78 8.11
CA ASN A 918 -57.78 -0.62 7.39
C ASN A 918 -58.21 0.67 8.11
N PRO A 919 -57.29 1.48 8.66
CA PRO A 919 -57.65 2.68 9.42
C PRO A 919 -58.30 3.78 8.57
N TYR A 920 -58.30 3.63 7.24
CA TYR A 920 -58.93 4.55 6.28
C TYR A 920 -60.28 4.07 5.75
N MET A 921 -60.72 2.86 6.10
CA MET A 921 -62.14 2.54 5.97
C MET A 921 -62.85 3.18 7.16
N THR A 922 -63.64 4.22 6.89
CA THR A 922 -64.72 4.60 7.80
C THR A 922 -65.58 3.36 7.95
N THR A 923 -65.48 2.67 9.10
CA THR A 923 -66.47 1.67 9.47
C THR A 923 -67.79 2.41 9.47
N ALA A 924 -68.63 2.12 8.48
CA ALA A 924 -70.04 2.52 8.53
C ALA A 924 -70.54 2.11 9.93
N PRO A 925 -71.19 3.00 10.68
CA PRO A 925 -71.70 2.62 11.99
C PRO A 925 -72.53 1.36 11.81
N GLU A 926 -72.17 0.33 12.57
CA GLU A 926 -72.88 -0.93 12.62
C GLU A 926 -74.36 -0.58 12.84
N PRO A 927 -75.31 -1.06 12.01
CA PRO A 927 -76.72 -0.84 12.29
C PRO A 927 -76.95 -1.36 13.71
N PRO A 928 -77.59 -0.60 14.61
CA PRO A 928 -77.74 -1.02 15.99
C PRO A 928 -78.34 -2.42 16.01
N ALA A 929 -77.63 -3.34 16.66
CA ALA A 929 -78.11 -4.69 16.88
C ALA A 929 -79.54 -4.59 17.45
N PRO A 930 -80.49 -5.41 16.98
CA PRO A 930 -81.86 -5.36 17.48
C PRO A 930 -81.83 -5.56 19.00
N VAL A 931 -82.17 -4.51 19.74
CA VAL A 931 -82.40 -4.61 21.17
C VAL A 931 -83.77 -5.26 21.32
N LEU A 932 -83.80 -6.49 21.83
CA LEU A 932 -85.03 -7.11 22.30
C LEU A 932 -85.48 -6.32 23.53
N SER A 933 -86.42 -5.39 23.33
CA SER A 933 -87.15 -4.74 24.42
C SER A 933 -88.29 -5.65 24.86
N ASP A 934 -88.37 -5.96 26.16
CA ASP A 934 -89.52 -6.66 26.72
C ASP A 934 -90.78 -5.78 26.49
N PRO A 935 -91.87 -6.29 25.88
CA PRO A 935 -92.97 -5.47 25.36
C PRO A 935 -93.85 -4.78 26.42
N GLY A 936 -93.41 -4.71 27.67
CA GLY A 936 -94.10 -4.03 28.76
C GLY A 936 -93.89 -4.75 30.09
N LEU A 937 -94.09 -4.00 31.18
CA LEU A 937 -94.10 -4.56 32.52
C LEU A 937 -95.48 -5.18 32.79
N VAL A 938 -95.50 -6.37 33.37
CA VAL A 938 -96.70 -7.14 33.72
C VAL A 938 -96.67 -7.50 35.20
N THR A 939 -97.85 -7.74 35.76
CA THR A 939 -98.00 -8.24 37.13
C THR A 939 -98.47 -9.68 37.10
N VAL A 940 -97.80 -10.56 37.87
CA VAL A 940 -98.24 -11.95 38.05
C VAL A 940 -99.36 -11.99 39.09
N ILE A 941 -100.50 -12.54 38.70
CA ILE A 941 -101.73 -12.61 39.50
C ILE A 941 -102.21 -14.06 39.61
N HIS A 942 -103.05 -14.33 40.61
CA HIS A 942 -103.84 -15.56 40.62
C HIS A 942 -104.95 -15.51 39.57
N ARG A 943 -105.13 -16.59 38.81
CA ARG A 943 -106.07 -16.63 37.68
C ARG A 943 -107.54 -16.51 38.12
N ASP A 944 -107.87 -17.08 39.28
CA ASP A 944 -109.25 -17.15 39.78
C ASP A 944 -109.67 -15.89 40.55
N THR A 945 -108.73 -15.24 41.24
CA THR A 945 -109.02 -14.10 42.11
C THR A 945 -108.56 -12.76 41.52
N LEU A 946 -107.76 -12.80 40.45
CA LEU A 946 -107.10 -11.64 39.80
C LEU A 946 -106.25 -10.78 40.74
N ALA A 947 -105.93 -11.27 41.95
CA ALA A 947 -105.11 -10.58 42.92
C ALA A 947 -103.61 -10.80 42.64
N PRO A 948 -102.75 -9.76 42.78
CA PRO A 948 -101.31 -9.89 42.60
C PRO A 948 -100.70 -10.85 43.63
N LEU A 949 -99.82 -11.73 43.15
CA LEU A 949 -99.24 -12.83 43.95
C LEU A 949 -98.33 -12.32 45.08
N ALA A 950 -97.57 -11.26 44.83
CA ALA A 950 -96.74 -10.55 45.80
C ALA A 950 -96.34 -9.18 45.25
N ALA A 951 -96.07 -8.20 46.13
CA ALA A 951 -95.65 -6.83 45.74
C ALA A 951 -94.29 -6.76 45.01
N THR A 952 -93.52 -7.85 45.00
CA THR A 952 -92.25 -7.96 44.26
C THR A 952 -92.41 -8.58 42.87
N LEU A 953 -93.63 -9.01 42.50
CA LEU A 953 -93.97 -9.59 41.19
C LEU A 953 -94.99 -8.73 40.43
N THR A 954 -95.08 -7.47 40.81
CA THR A 954 -95.75 -6.38 40.10
C THR A 954 -94.73 -5.62 39.26
N ASP A 955 -95.11 -5.24 38.05
CA ASP A 955 -94.27 -4.50 37.09
C ASP A 955 -92.93 -5.17 36.75
N ILE A 956 -92.95 -6.46 36.43
CA ILE A 956 -91.78 -7.21 35.93
C ILE A 956 -91.85 -7.40 34.41
N GLY A 957 -90.71 -7.63 33.77
CA GLY A 957 -90.66 -7.90 32.34
C GLY A 957 -91.51 -9.12 31.95
N ALA A 958 -92.29 -9.01 30.86
CA ALA A 958 -93.16 -10.07 30.37
C ALA A 958 -92.42 -11.41 30.15
N THR A 959 -91.15 -11.35 29.75
CA THR A 959 -90.31 -12.53 29.58
C THR A 959 -90.00 -13.22 30.92
N SER A 960 -89.67 -12.44 31.96
CA SER A 960 -89.44 -12.98 33.32
C SER A 960 -90.72 -13.52 33.95
N ALA A 961 -91.87 -12.88 33.68
CA ALA A 961 -93.16 -13.39 34.12
C ALA A 961 -93.53 -14.72 33.44
N ALA A 962 -93.22 -14.88 32.15
CA ALA A 962 -93.44 -16.12 31.42
C ALA A 962 -92.61 -17.29 31.99
N GLU A 963 -91.36 -17.05 32.39
CA GLU A 963 -90.54 -18.06 33.08
C GLU A 963 -91.13 -18.45 34.45
N PHE A 964 -91.67 -17.49 35.20
CA PHE A 964 -92.31 -17.74 36.49
C PHE A 964 -93.62 -18.55 36.35
N LEU A 965 -94.37 -18.33 35.26
CA LEU A 965 -95.59 -19.06 34.93
C LEU A 965 -95.33 -20.47 34.39
N ALA A 966 -94.15 -20.74 33.84
CA ALA A 966 -93.82 -22.03 33.20
C ALA A 966 -93.89 -23.24 34.17
N GLY A 967 -93.96 -23.00 35.48
CA GLY A 967 -94.11 -24.03 36.52
C GLY A 967 -95.46 -24.10 37.23
N SER A 968 -96.48 -23.28 36.88
CA SER A 968 -97.75 -23.22 37.61
C SER A 968 -98.96 -22.91 36.73
N ASN A 969 -100.04 -23.70 36.87
CA ASN A 969 -101.26 -23.55 36.06
C ASN A 969 -102.28 -22.53 36.64
N ASP A 970 -102.15 -22.18 37.91
CA ASP A 970 -103.14 -21.38 38.66
C ASP A 970 -102.83 -19.87 38.64
N LEU A 971 -101.78 -19.49 37.90
CA LEU A 971 -101.30 -18.12 37.78
C LEU A 971 -101.53 -17.57 36.37
N GLY A 972 -101.68 -16.26 36.28
CA GLY A 972 -101.78 -15.53 35.02
C GLY A 972 -101.01 -14.22 35.09
N VAL A 973 -100.92 -13.53 33.95
CA VAL A 973 -100.35 -12.18 33.87
C VAL A 973 -101.42 -11.20 33.47
N LEU A 974 -101.39 -10.03 34.12
CA LEU A 974 -102.24 -8.89 33.79
C LEU A 974 -101.32 -7.74 33.38
N ALA A 975 -101.59 -7.15 32.21
CA ALA A 975 -100.80 -6.04 31.71
C ALA A 975 -101.00 -4.81 32.61
N SER A 976 -99.90 -4.27 33.12
CA SER A 976 -99.88 -3.04 33.92
C SER A 976 -100.13 -1.88 32.94
N GLY A 977 -101.24 -1.15 33.12
CA GLY A 977 -101.80 -0.29 32.08
C GLY A 977 -100.89 0.84 31.57
N MET A 978 -101.03 1.19 30.29
CA MET A 978 -100.58 2.47 29.72
C MET A 978 -101.34 3.63 30.38
N ALA A 979 -100.62 4.57 31.01
CA ALA A 979 -101.09 5.94 31.24
C ALA A 979 -99.92 6.90 31.56
N ALA A 980 -99.44 7.62 30.53
CA ALA A 980 -99.16 9.07 30.46
C ALA A 980 -98.35 9.36 29.20
#